data_AF-A0A2T2YM93-F1
#
_entry.id   AF-A0A2T2YM93-F1
#
_cell.length_a   1.000
_cell.length_b   1.000
_cell.length_c   1.000
_cell.angle_alpha   90.00
_cell.angle_beta   90.00
_cell.angle_gamma   90.00
#
_symmetry.space_group_name_H-M   'P 1'
#
loop_
_entity.id
_entity.type
_entity.pdbx_description
1 polymer ?
#
loop_
_entity_poly.entity_id
_entity_poly.type
_entity_poly.pdbx_seq_one_letter_code
_entity_poly.pdbx_strand_id
1 'polypeptide(L)'
;MIQSNSAGHAKAYFSDALSRSDYYLDDQELQGSMHGRLAERLNLSGSATKESFFALCENVNSNTGEPITPRTKEERTIGYDINFHCPKSVSIIHALSKDDHLLKAFEESVQATMRDMEQDSKTRVRKEGKYDDRNTGELMWAEFVHQTARPVDGSVPDPHLHAHCFVFNATWDEQEKQIKAGQFRDIKRDMPYYQARFHKQLSDRLIKLGYQVRRTEKSFEVEGVPQKAIDLFSKRTDEIGRIAKEKGITDAKELSELGARTRAKKQKGRSMTELKAEWRRQIKELVPNEQGEGERIIRFAPGKEKVALSPSQCVDHALLHGFERASVLPDRRLLETAYRHSLGNTTISLEAITERFHADDRIIQVKEKSRTFCTTRQVLSEEKEMVDLARLGQGKLKPLYTNTPKLQLDGQQAAAVQHVLTTPHRVSIIRGAAGTGKTTLMKEAVAHMEKVGKQVTVVAPTAQASRGVLREEGFSKAETVAKLLTDEKLQQQLKNQVLWVDEAGLLGTKDMKALLDLATKQNARLILGGDTRQHASVVRGDALRILNTVGGIKTAEVSKIYRQRNEHYRAAVQNLSKGEVKDAFEKLDSIGSIQSIDPLKPNKALVDDYVEAVKKGKSALVVSPTHEQGDQVTKDIRQKLKASGIIGKKEISATRLANINLTEAQKSDWRNLQKGHVVQFNQNAPGIKRGSIWTVDNSSEKGITIKNHEGKVLPLPTQKSSDYDLYRKDEIALAKGDTIRITRNGFDEEKKRLNNGQTLEVVSVRKNGSLLLRNNASKGTYELKQDYGHLAHAHCITSHASQGKTVDEVFISQPAATFPATDAKQFYVSVSRGRERARIYTDDKEQLLEHASEIGERQSALELVGKRSQTKDITHQRIREDIDRGSSQIGKSRDKEPSSLQKDRDYEPRI
;
A
#
# COMPACT_ATOMS: atom_id res chain seq x y z
N MET A 1 10.56 13.60 -8.36
CA MET A 1 10.45 13.61 -9.82
C MET A 1 9.18 14.34 -10.22
N ILE A 2 9.34 15.53 -10.80
CA ILE A 2 8.26 16.44 -11.21
C ILE A 2 8.32 16.58 -12.73
N GLN A 3 7.19 16.40 -13.42
CA GLN A 3 7.12 16.56 -14.86
C GLN A 3 6.95 18.03 -15.24
N SER A 4 7.70 18.51 -16.23
CA SER A 4 7.53 19.84 -16.81
C SER A 4 6.96 19.76 -18.23
N ASN A 5 5.80 20.37 -18.44
CA ASN A 5 5.09 20.40 -19.73
C ASN A 5 5.20 21.76 -20.44
N SER A 6 5.89 22.75 -19.86
CA SER A 6 6.01 24.09 -20.42
C SER A 6 7.44 24.56 -20.36
N ALA A 7 7.98 24.96 -21.52
CA ALA A 7 9.32 25.53 -21.62
C ALA A 7 9.40 26.85 -20.84
N GLY A 8 8.38 27.70 -20.94
CA GLY A 8 8.29 28.95 -20.16
C GLY A 8 8.34 28.71 -18.65
N HIS A 9 7.63 27.70 -18.14
CA HIS A 9 7.68 27.34 -16.72
C HIS A 9 9.05 26.79 -16.31
N ALA A 10 9.64 25.88 -17.10
CA ALA A 10 10.96 25.33 -16.82
C ALA A 10 12.04 26.43 -16.80
N LYS A 11 12.03 27.31 -17.81
CA LYS A 11 12.92 28.47 -17.92
C LYS A 11 12.75 29.39 -16.72
N ALA A 12 11.52 29.77 -16.37
CA ALA A 12 11.26 30.64 -15.23
C ALA A 12 11.62 30.02 -13.87
N TYR A 13 11.57 28.68 -13.76
CA TYR A 13 11.93 27.97 -12.53
C TYR A 13 13.45 27.98 -12.29
N PHE A 14 14.24 27.72 -13.33
CA PHE A 14 15.70 27.65 -13.23
C PHE A 14 16.41 28.96 -13.61
N SER A 15 15.69 29.99 -14.09
CA SER A 15 16.29 31.26 -14.52
C SER A 15 17.10 31.93 -13.41
N ASP A 16 16.66 31.85 -12.14
CA ASP A 16 17.41 32.44 -11.03
C ASP A 16 18.75 31.72 -10.84
N ALA A 17 18.73 30.38 -10.74
CA ALA A 17 19.92 29.54 -10.63
C ALA A 17 20.88 29.71 -11.83
N LEU A 18 20.31 29.92 -13.03
CA LEU A 18 21.05 30.13 -14.29
C LEU A 18 21.53 31.57 -14.51
N SER A 19 20.96 32.57 -13.83
CA SER A 19 21.35 33.99 -13.97
C SER A 19 22.40 34.43 -12.94
N ARG A 20 22.54 33.65 -11.87
CA ARG A 20 23.51 33.86 -10.80
C ARG A 20 24.89 33.30 -11.13
N SER A 21 25.03 32.59 -12.26
CA SER A 21 26.33 32.15 -12.79
C SER A 21 27.25 33.31 -13.18
N ASP A 22 26.70 34.50 -13.42
CA ASP A 22 27.45 35.64 -13.97
C ASP A 22 27.85 36.67 -12.89
N TYR A 23 27.38 36.51 -11.64
CA TYR A 23 27.67 37.42 -10.53
C TYR A 23 28.08 36.65 -9.27
N TYR A 24 29.32 36.83 -8.83
CA TYR A 24 29.98 36.27 -7.62
C TYR A 24 29.34 36.65 -6.26
N LEU A 25 28.03 36.94 -6.19
CA LEU A 25 27.40 37.58 -5.04
C LEU A 25 26.53 36.65 -4.18
N ASP A 26 26.33 35.37 -4.53
CA ASP A 26 25.45 34.48 -3.76
C ASP A 26 25.96 33.02 -3.70
N ASP A 27 26.83 32.71 -2.71
CA ASP A 27 27.45 31.38 -2.48
C ASP A 27 26.46 30.27 -2.05
N GLN A 28 25.14 30.54 -2.04
CA GLN A 28 24.11 29.60 -1.58
C GLN A 28 23.74 28.52 -2.62
N GLU A 29 23.88 28.85 -3.91
CA GLU A 29 23.59 27.99 -5.06
C GLU A 29 24.89 27.81 -5.86
N LEU A 30 25.25 26.56 -6.16
CA LEU A 30 26.46 26.28 -6.94
C LEU A 30 26.17 26.41 -8.44
N GLN A 31 27.22 26.69 -9.22
CA GLN A 31 27.13 26.79 -10.67
C GLN A 31 26.56 25.50 -11.26
N GLY A 32 25.51 25.61 -12.07
CA GLY A 32 24.87 24.48 -12.71
C GLY A 32 25.83 23.75 -13.67
N SER A 33 25.67 22.44 -13.80
CA SER A 33 26.48 21.61 -14.70
C SER A 33 25.64 20.64 -15.54
N MET A 34 26.04 20.45 -16.79
CA MET A 34 25.42 19.54 -17.75
C MET A 34 26.14 18.18 -17.74
N HIS A 35 25.34 17.12 -17.60
CA HIS A 35 25.81 15.75 -17.44
C HIS A 35 25.03 14.77 -18.31
N GLY A 36 25.57 13.56 -18.43
CA GLY A 36 24.97 12.41 -19.11
C GLY A 36 25.61 12.12 -20.46
N ARG A 37 25.50 10.86 -20.90
CA ARG A 37 26.08 10.38 -22.16
C ARG A 37 25.48 11.07 -23.38
N LEU A 38 24.21 11.47 -23.31
CA LEU A 38 23.61 12.25 -24.40
C LEU A 38 24.19 13.67 -24.44
N ALA A 39 24.55 14.25 -23.29
CA ALA A 39 25.24 15.55 -23.27
C ALA A 39 26.63 15.44 -23.88
N GLU A 40 27.36 14.37 -23.54
CA GLU A 40 28.67 14.07 -24.13
C GLU A 40 28.57 13.89 -25.65
N ARG A 41 27.58 13.11 -26.11
CA ARG A 41 27.29 12.90 -27.55
C ARG A 41 27.04 14.21 -28.30
N LEU A 42 26.38 15.16 -27.65
CA LEU A 42 26.02 16.46 -28.24
C LEU A 42 27.10 17.53 -28.03
N ASN A 43 28.21 17.20 -27.36
CA ASN A 43 29.25 18.14 -26.92
C ASN A 43 28.67 19.28 -26.05
N LEU A 44 27.72 18.95 -25.18
CA LEU A 44 27.03 19.89 -24.28
C LEU A 44 27.41 19.70 -22.80
N SER A 45 28.34 18.79 -22.50
CA SER A 45 28.86 18.58 -21.13
C SER A 45 29.64 19.79 -20.63
N GLY A 46 29.57 20.09 -19.34
CA GLY A 46 30.28 21.23 -18.73
C GLY A 46 29.35 22.11 -17.90
N SER A 47 29.50 23.44 -18.00
CA SER A 47 28.61 24.36 -17.27
C SER A 47 27.23 24.47 -17.94
N ALA A 48 26.18 24.41 -17.13
CA ALA A 48 24.82 24.68 -17.58
C ALA A 48 24.60 26.20 -17.62
N THR A 49 24.81 26.80 -18.79
CA THR A 49 24.52 28.22 -19.02
C THR A 49 23.03 28.43 -19.29
N LYS A 50 22.57 29.67 -19.10
CA LYS A 50 21.18 30.04 -19.38
C LYS A 50 20.82 29.76 -20.83
N GLU A 51 21.71 30.07 -21.77
CA GLU A 51 21.54 29.89 -23.20
C GLU A 51 21.38 28.41 -23.55
N SER A 52 22.28 27.55 -23.05
CA SER A 52 22.25 26.12 -23.37
C SER A 52 21.03 25.43 -22.77
N PHE A 53 20.69 25.75 -21.50
CA PHE A 53 19.48 25.22 -20.87
C PHE A 53 18.21 25.67 -21.60
N PHE A 54 18.12 26.95 -21.97
CA PHE A 54 16.94 27.51 -22.63
C PHE A 54 16.76 26.93 -24.04
N ALA A 55 17.86 26.73 -24.78
CA ALA A 55 17.85 26.08 -26.09
C ALA A 55 17.32 24.64 -25.99
N LEU A 56 17.82 23.85 -25.02
CA LEU A 56 17.36 22.48 -24.79
C LEU A 56 15.89 22.40 -24.37
N CYS A 57 15.40 23.37 -23.58
CA CYS A 57 13.98 23.53 -23.28
C CYS A 57 13.12 23.80 -24.53
N GLU A 58 13.70 24.34 -25.60
CA GLU A 58 13.03 24.54 -26.90
C GLU A 58 13.33 23.43 -27.92
N ASN A 59 13.95 22.33 -27.49
CA ASN A 59 14.34 21.21 -28.36
C ASN A 59 15.44 21.60 -29.36
N VAL A 60 16.35 22.50 -29.00
CA VAL A 60 17.43 23.02 -29.86
C VAL A 60 18.79 22.71 -29.24
N ASN A 61 19.75 22.29 -30.06
CA ASN A 61 21.14 22.17 -29.67
C ASN A 61 21.79 23.56 -29.70
N SER A 62 22.32 24.04 -28.56
CA SER A 62 22.92 25.37 -28.48
C SER A 62 24.19 25.54 -29.31
N ASN A 63 24.89 24.46 -29.65
CA ASN A 63 26.12 24.52 -30.43
C ASN A 63 25.85 24.60 -31.95
N THR A 64 24.78 23.95 -32.42
CA THR A 64 24.48 23.88 -33.87
C THR A 64 23.27 24.73 -34.29
N GLY A 65 22.41 25.12 -33.35
CA GLY A 65 21.14 25.79 -33.63
C GLY A 65 20.06 24.88 -34.21
N GLU A 66 20.35 23.58 -34.39
CA GLU A 66 19.42 22.62 -34.99
C GLU A 66 18.55 21.91 -33.94
N PRO A 67 17.37 21.40 -34.33
CA PRO A 67 16.53 20.61 -33.44
C PRO A 67 17.23 19.32 -32.96
N ILE A 68 17.16 19.02 -31.66
CA ILE A 68 17.74 17.78 -31.12
C ILE A 68 16.92 16.54 -31.48
N THR A 69 15.60 16.66 -31.67
CA THR A 69 14.75 15.55 -32.11
C THR A 69 14.18 15.80 -33.51
N PRO A 70 13.88 14.75 -34.30
CA PRO A 70 13.40 14.91 -35.68
C PRO A 70 12.08 15.68 -35.83
N ARG A 71 11.27 15.76 -34.77
CA ARG A 71 9.98 16.46 -34.76
C ARG A 71 9.73 17.12 -33.42
N THR A 72 9.37 18.40 -33.44
CA THR A 72 8.90 19.13 -32.26
C THR A 72 7.38 19.16 -32.24
N LYS A 73 6.76 18.83 -31.11
CA LYS A 73 5.32 19.03 -30.85
C LYS A 73 5.14 20.22 -29.90
N GLU A 74 4.08 21.00 -30.08
CA GLU A 74 3.77 22.18 -29.25
C GLU A 74 3.55 21.79 -27.78
N GLU A 75 2.78 20.72 -27.51
CA GLU A 75 2.50 20.25 -26.14
C GLU A 75 3.43 19.12 -25.68
N ARG A 76 4.73 19.20 -26.03
CA ARG A 76 5.69 18.17 -25.61
C ARG A 76 6.00 18.26 -24.12
N THR A 77 6.23 17.12 -23.48
CA THR A 77 6.93 17.09 -22.19
C THR A 77 8.37 17.57 -22.41
N ILE A 78 8.76 18.63 -21.72
CA ILE A 78 10.10 19.25 -21.86
C ILE A 78 11.14 18.39 -21.16
N GLY A 79 10.83 17.93 -19.96
CA GLY A 79 11.75 17.23 -19.09
C GLY A 79 11.15 16.94 -17.73
N TYR A 80 11.99 16.44 -16.84
CA TYR A 80 11.62 16.04 -15.49
C TYR A 80 12.65 16.53 -14.48
N ASP A 81 12.20 17.18 -13.41
CA ASP A 81 13.05 17.56 -12.29
C ASP A 81 13.13 16.41 -11.27
N ILE A 82 14.32 15.85 -11.08
CA ILE A 82 14.60 14.78 -10.11
C ILE A 82 15.36 15.39 -8.94
N ASN A 83 14.70 15.42 -7.78
CA ASN A 83 15.23 16.05 -6.58
C ASN A 83 15.92 15.02 -5.67
N PHE A 84 17.16 15.28 -5.31
CA PHE A 84 17.91 14.52 -4.31
C PHE A 84 18.03 15.34 -3.03
N HIS A 85 17.56 14.80 -1.92
CA HIS A 85 17.65 15.46 -0.63
C HIS A 85 18.53 14.64 0.32
N CYS A 86 19.52 15.30 0.93
CA CYS A 86 20.25 14.70 2.03
C CYS A 86 19.38 14.56 3.29
N PRO A 87 19.70 13.59 4.17
CA PRO A 87 19.23 13.64 5.54
C PRO A 87 19.56 14.97 6.21
N LYS A 88 18.71 15.40 7.14
CA LYS A 88 18.86 16.72 7.77
C LYS A 88 20.14 16.81 8.60
N SER A 89 20.54 15.73 9.27
CA SER A 89 21.84 15.68 9.98
C SER A 89 23.04 15.95 9.07
N VAL A 90 23.04 15.44 7.83
CA VAL A 90 24.11 15.69 6.86
C VAL A 90 24.14 17.16 6.47
N SER A 91 22.97 17.77 6.24
CA SER A 91 22.85 19.21 5.94
C SER A 91 23.37 20.08 7.09
N ILE A 92 23.06 19.70 8.34
CA ILE A 92 23.55 20.41 9.54
C ILE A 92 25.08 20.31 9.64
N ILE A 93 25.66 19.12 9.47
CA ILE A 93 27.12 18.97 9.55
C ILE A 93 27.80 19.72 8.39
N HIS A 94 27.24 19.68 7.19
CA HIS A 94 27.73 20.46 6.04
C HIS A 94 27.76 21.95 6.34
N ALA A 95 26.67 22.47 6.92
CA ALA A 95 26.59 23.86 7.36
C ALA A 95 27.64 24.22 8.42
N LEU A 96 27.99 23.28 9.31
CA LEU A 96 28.97 23.48 10.36
C LEU A 96 30.42 23.29 9.90
N SER A 97 30.64 22.49 8.86
CA SER A 97 31.96 22.14 8.32
C SER A 97 32.65 23.33 7.67
N LYS A 98 33.98 23.32 7.70
CA LYS A 98 34.84 24.32 7.06
C LYS A 98 35.32 23.88 5.68
N ASP A 99 35.22 22.60 5.37
CA ASP A 99 35.61 21.94 4.13
C ASP A 99 34.39 21.39 3.36
N ASP A 100 34.58 21.19 2.05
CA ASP A 100 33.52 20.79 1.11
C ASP A 100 33.43 19.27 0.88
N HIS A 101 34.04 18.45 1.75
CA HIS A 101 34.06 16.99 1.59
C HIS A 101 32.65 16.37 1.63
N LEU A 102 31.73 16.93 2.43
CA LEU A 102 30.32 16.48 2.47
C LEU A 102 29.56 16.83 1.20
N LEU A 103 29.81 18.03 0.66
CA LEU A 103 29.28 18.46 -0.63
C LEU A 103 29.75 17.54 -1.75
N LYS A 104 31.05 17.27 -1.84
CA LYS A 104 31.61 16.34 -2.85
C LYS A 104 31.04 14.93 -2.73
N ALA A 105 30.94 14.40 -1.51
CA ALA A 105 30.34 13.08 -1.29
C ALA A 105 28.86 13.03 -1.71
N PHE A 106 28.13 14.12 -1.53
CA PHE A 106 26.76 14.27 -1.99
C PHE A 106 26.67 14.30 -3.53
N GLU A 107 27.41 15.19 -4.18
CA GLU A 107 27.47 15.32 -5.65
C GLU A 107 27.83 13.99 -6.32
N GLU A 108 28.87 13.31 -5.84
CA GLU A 108 29.25 12.00 -6.36
C GLU A 108 28.15 10.94 -6.20
N SER A 109 27.37 11.01 -5.13
CA SER A 109 26.24 10.09 -4.90
C SER A 109 25.06 10.40 -5.80
N VAL A 110 24.79 11.69 -6.04
CA VAL A 110 23.78 12.16 -7.01
C VAL A 110 24.16 11.68 -8.40
N GLN A 111 25.37 11.96 -8.86
CA GLN A 111 25.87 11.56 -10.17
C GLN A 111 25.85 10.05 -10.36
N ALA A 112 26.31 9.27 -9.37
CA ALA A 112 26.28 7.81 -9.45
C ALA A 112 24.84 7.28 -9.60
N THR A 113 23.88 7.84 -8.84
CA THR A 113 22.48 7.42 -8.95
C THR A 113 21.84 7.90 -10.26
N MET A 114 22.19 9.08 -10.76
CA MET A 114 21.72 9.57 -12.07
C MET A 114 22.23 8.70 -13.22
N ARG A 115 23.45 8.17 -13.14
CA ARG A 115 23.97 7.19 -14.10
C ARG A 115 23.20 5.87 -14.06
N ASP A 116 22.78 5.41 -12.89
CA ASP A 116 21.90 4.24 -12.76
C ASP A 116 20.54 4.50 -13.47
N MET A 117 19.97 5.69 -13.31
CA MET A 117 18.73 6.08 -14.00
C MET A 117 18.92 6.23 -15.51
N GLU A 118 20.06 6.76 -15.94
CA GLU A 118 20.44 6.87 -17.35
C GLU A 118 20.52 5.51 -18.03
N GLN A 119 21.14 4.52 -17.38
CA GLN A 119 21.24 3.15 -17.89
C GLN A 119 19.87 2.51 -18.13
N ASP A 120 18.87 2.90 -17.33
CA ASP A 120 17.50 2.41 -17.41
C ASP A 120 16.59 3.19 -18.36
N SER A 121 17.13 4.21 -19.03
CA SER A 121 16.37 5.01 -19.98
C SER A 121 15.89 4.18 -21.17
N LYS A 122 14.70 4.56 -21.67
CA LYS A 122 14.00 3.91 -22.77
C LYS A 122 13.39 4.94 -23.70
N THR A 123 13.10 4.54 -24.93
CA THR A 123 12.24 5.27 -25.85
C THR A 123 11.14 4.37 -26.42
N ARG A 124 10.06 4.99 -26.89
CA ARG A 124 8.97 4.28 -27.54
C ARG A 124 9.31 4.02 -29.01
N VAL A 125 9.06 2.80 -29.46
CA VAL A 125 9.22 2.35 -30.84
C VAL A 125 7.90 1.78 -31.35
N ARG A 126 7.68 1.84 -32.68
CA ARG A 126 6.50 1.24 -33.31
C ARG A 126 6.96 0.13 -34.24
N LYS A 127 6.51 -1.10 -34.00
CA LYS A 127 6.79 -2.27 -34.85
C LYS A 127 5.46 -2.90 -35.27
N GLU A 128 5.23 -3.03 -36.58
CA GLU A 128 4.03 -3.68 -37.15
C GLU A 128 2.71 -3.12 -36.58
N GLY A 129 2.63 -1.80 -36.43
CA GLY A 129 1.44 -1.13 -35.89
C GLY A 129 1.30 -1.18 -34.36
N LYS A 130 2.14 -1.92 -33.64
CA LYS A 130 2.15 -2.02 -32.16
C LYS A 130 3.24 -1.15 -31.54
N TYR A 131 2.97 -0.58 -30.37
CA TYR A 131 3.96 0.15 -29.58
C TYR A 131 4.75 -0.81 -28.69
N ASP A 132 6.05 -0.60 -28.62
CA ASP A 132 6.97 -1.27 -27.69
C ASP A 132 7.98 -0.25 -27.13
N ASP A 133 8.68 -0.60 -26.06
CA ASP A 133 9.71 0.24 -25.45
C ASP A 133 11.10 -0.39 -25.65
N ARG A 134 12.05 0.41 -26.13
CA ARG A 134 13.45 0.01 -26.37
C ARG A 134 14.36 0.71 -25.37
N ASN A 135 15.29 -0.04 -24.77
CA ASN A 135 16.34 0.52 -23.91
C ASN A 135 17.30 1.39 -24.73
N THR A 136 17.68 2.53 -24.18
CA THR A 136 18.54 3.53 -24.85
C THR A 136 19.82 3.79 -24.08
N GLY A 137 19.77 3.86 -22.74
CA GLY A 137 20.96 3.95 -21.89
C GLY A 137 21.70 5.29 -21.95
N GLU A 138 21.05 6.34 -22.46
CA GLU A 138 21.61 7.69 -22.59
C GLU A 138 20.57 8.75 -22.22
N LEU A 139 20.92 9.63 -21.29
CA LEU A 139 20.13 10.78 -20.89
C LEU A 139 21.03 12.02 -20.88
N MET A 140 20.40 13.18 -20.76
CA MET A 140 21.08 14.45 -20.51
C MET A 140 20.31 15.20 -19.44
N TRP A 141 21.03 15.74 -18.45
CA TRP A 141 20.43 16.54 -17.40
C TRP A 141 21.31 17.74 -17.01
N ALA A 142 20.65 18.78 -16.54
CA ALA A 142 21.30 19.88 -15.83
C ALA A 142 21.18 19.62 -14.32
N GLU A 143 22.29 19.70 -13.60
CA GLU A 143 22.38 19.52 -12.15
C GLU A 143 22.61 20.87 -11.47
N PHE A 144 21.74 21.20 -10.50
CA PHE A 144 21.85 22.40 -9.68
C PHE A 144 21.86 21.99 -8.20
N VAL A 145 22.94 22.29 -7.49
CA VAL A 145 23.11 21.95 -6.07
C VAL A 145 22.85 23.18 -5.20
N HIS A 146 21.99 23.01 -4.22
CA HIS A 146 21.55 24.05 -3.30
C HIS A 146 21.88 23.66 -1.86
N GLN A 147 22.23 24.65 -1.02
CA GLN A 147 22.64 24.44 0.37
C GLN A 147 21.60 24.90 1.41
N THR A 148 20.59 25.67 0.98
CA THR A 148 19.58 26.27 1.84
C THR A 148 18.19 25.78 1.46
N ALA A 149 17.31 25.63 2.45
CA ALA A 149 15.89 25.50 2.20
C ALA A 149 15.31 26.84 1.72
N ARG A 150 14.12 26.84 1.10
CA ARG A 150 13.40 28.10 0.88
C ARG A 150 13.07 28.75 2.24
N PRO A 151 13.23 30.07 2.38
CA PRO A 151 12.88 30.78 3.60
C PRO A 151 11.40 30.65 3.90
N VAL A 152 11.08 30.47 5.18
CA VAL A 152 9.72 30.62 5.74
C VAL A 152 9.55 32.08 6.14
N ASP A 153 8.39 32.70 5.89
CA ASP A 153 8.16 34.13 6.12
C ASP A 153 8.66 34.59 7.50
N GLY A 154 9.55 35.59 7.50
CA GLY A 154 10.13 36.17 8.73
C GLY A 154 11.26 35.36 9.38
N SER A 155 11.70 34.25 8.77
CA SER A 155 12.78 33.40 9.30
C SER A 155 13.97 33.27 8.35
N VAL A 156 15.12 32.96 8.93
CA VAL A 156 16.35 32.64 8.20
C VAL A 156 16.19 31.26 7.54
N PRO A 157 16.58 31.07 6.26
CA PRO A 157 16.58 29.77 5.59
C PRO A 157 17.23 28.68 6.44
N ASP A 158 16.63 27.49 6.49
CA ASP A 158 17.24 26.33 7.17
C ASP A 158 18.37 25.71 6.30
N PRO A 159 19.39 25.08 6.90
CA PRO A 159 20.37 24.30 6.16
C PRO A 159 19.70 23.10 5.47
N HIS A 160 19.89 22.99 4.16
CA HIS A 160 19.32 21.92 3.35
C HIS A 160 20.16 21.67 2.10
N LEU A 161 21.06 20.68 2.19
CA LEU A 161 21.82 20.21 1.04
C LEU A 161 20.93 19.34 0.14
N HIS A 162 20.69 19.79 -1.09
CA HIS A 162 19.88 19.08 -2.07
C HIS A 162 20.30 19.41 -3.50
N ALA A 163 19.91 18.57 -4.46
CA ALA A 163 20.17 18.77 -5.87
C ALA A 163 18.89 18.68 -6.69
N HIS A 164 18.77 19.54 -7.70
CA HIS A 164 17.79 19.47 -8.77
C HIS A 164 18.48 18.95 -10.03
N CYS A 165 18.12 17.75 -10.46
CA CYS A 165 18.58 17.18 -11.72
C CYS A 165 17.45 17.31 -12.76
N PHE A 166 17.48 18.37 -13.57
CA PHE A 166 16.52 18.58 -14.63
C PHE A 166 16.91 17.76 -15.86
N VAL A 167 16.25 16.61 -16.03
CA VAL A 167 16.46 15.69 -17.15
C VAL A 167 15.65 16.14 -18.34
N PHE A 168 16.32 16.44 -19.45
CA PHE A 168 15.64 16.78 -20.70
C PHE A 168 14.98 15.52 -21.29
N ASN A 169 13.79 15.67 -21.85
CA ASN A 169 13.03 14.54 -22.41
C ASN A 169 13.58 14.11 -23.79
N ALA A 170 14.81 13.61 -23.79
CA ALA A 170 15.55 13.21 -24.97
C ALA A 170 16.46 12.02 -24.62
N THR A 171 16.57 11.06 -25.53
CA THR A 171 17.42 9.88 -25.39
C THR A 171 17.82 9.35 -26.78
N TRP A 172 19.00 8.76 -26.88
CA TRP A 172 19.54 8.25 -28.14
C TRP A 172 19.03 6.84 -28.45
N ASP A 173 18.40 6.66 -29.62
CA ASP A 173 17.97 5.34 -30.11
C ASP A 173 19.05 4.75 -31.04
N GLU A 174 19.87 3.85 -30.51
CA GLU A 174 21.00 3.26 -31.23
C GLU A 174 20.59 2.51 -32.51
N GLN A 175 19.36 1.96 -32.57
CA GLN A 175 18.89 1.22 -33.75
C GLN A 175 18.39 2.14 -34.86
N GLU A 176 17.69 3.22 -34.49
CA GLU A 176 17.14 4.18 -35.46
C GLU A 176 18.08 5.37 -35.73
N LYS A 177 19.22 5.44 -35.02
CA LYS A 177 20.24 6.48 -35.13
C LYS A 177 19.67 7.90 -35.01
N GLN A 178 18.74 8.08 -34.08
CA GLN A 178 18.07 9.35 -33.84
C GLN A 178 17.78 9.56 -32.36
N ILE A 179 17.72 10.82 -31.95
CA ILE A 179 17.29 11.20 -30.60
C ILE A 179 15.76 11.24 -30.57
N LYS A 180 15.18 10.61 -29.56
CA LYS A 180 13.72 10.49 -29.37
C LYS A 180 13.34 10.88 -27.95
N ALA A 181 12.05 11.08 -27.72
CA ALA A 181 11.53 11.30 -26.37
C ALA A 181 11.75 10.07 -25.49
N GLY A 182 12.15 10.32 -24.23
CA GLY A 182 12.33 9.27 -23.23
C GLY A 182 11.00 8.76 -22.66
N GLN A 183 10.98 7.51 -22.20
CA GLN A 183 9.88 6.93 -21.44
C GLN A 183 10.25 6.88 -19.95
N PHE A 184 9.75 7.84 -19.17
CA PHE A 184 10.10 7.99 -17.75
C PHE A 184 9.14 7.29 -16.77
N ARG A 185 8.11 6.60 -17.27
CA ARG A 185 7.12 5.91 -16.43
C ARG A 185 7.77 4.86 -15.53
N ASP A 186 8.68 4.05 -16.08
CA ASP A 186 9.39 3.01 -15.33
C ASP A 186 10.33 3.62 -14.29
N ILE A 187 11.09 4.65 -14.68
CA ILE A 187 11.97 5.41 -13.77
C ILE A 187 11.17 6.00 -12.60
N LYS A 188 10.03 6.66 -12.88
CA LYS A 188 9.15 7.22 -11.85
C LYS A 188 8.62 6.15 -10.88
N ARG A 189 8.18 5.00 -11.40
CA ARG A 189 7.70 3.87 -10.59
C ARG A 189 8.79 3.33 -9.66
N ASP A 190 10.03 3.25 -10.15
CA ASP A 190 11.16 2.66 -9.46
C ASP A 190 11.97 3.68 -8.63
N MET A 191 11.47 4.92 -8.46
CA MET A 191 12.09 5.96 -7.60
C MET A 191 12.53 5.47 -6.21
N PRO A 192 11.74 4.66 -5.47
CA PRO A 192 12.16 4.17 -4.17
C PRO A 192 13.42 3.28 -4.22
N TYR A 193 13.63 2.55 -5.33
CA TYR A 193 14.84 1.76 -5.58
C TYR A 193 16.06 2.66 -5.78
N TYR A 194 15.97 3.69 -6.63
CA TYR A 194 17.07 4.65 -6.81
C TYR A 194 17.35 5.45 -5.54
N GLN A 195 16.31 5.81 -4.76
CA GLN A 195 16.49 6.47 -3.47
C GLN A 195 17.29 5.59 -2.49
N ALA A 196 17.02 4.29 -2.43
CA ALA A 196 17.77 3.37 -1.59
C ALA A 196 19.24 3.26 -2.02
N ARG A 197 19.52 3.27 -3.33
CA ARG A 197 20.89 3.30 -3.87
C ARG A 197 21.61 4.59 -3.50
N PHE A 198 20.98 5.75 -3.73
CA PHE A 198 21.51 7.05 -3.33
C PHE A 198 21.86 7.11 -1.84
N HIS A 199 20.94 6.69 -0.96
CA HIS A 199 21.19 6.68 0.48
C HIS A 199 22.33 5.73 0.86
N LYS A 200 22.47 4.57 0.22
CA LYS A 200 23.57 3.65 0.48
C LYS A 200 24.91 4.23 0.02
N GLN A 201 24.95 4.76 -1.19
CA GLN A 201 26.11 5.43 -1.76
C GLN A 201 26.60 6.60 -0.90
N LEU A 202 25.67 7.44 -0.44
CA LEU A 202 25.99 8.57 0.44
C LEU A 202 26.45 8.09 1.81
N SER A 203 25.70 7.17 2.44
CA SER A 203 26.07 6.56 3.72
C SER A 203 27.49 6.00 3.70
N ASP A 204 27.86 5.26 2.65
CA ASP A 204 29.19 4.65 2.56
C ASP A 204 30.30 5.69 2.40
N ARG A 205 30.08 6.72 1.59
CA ARG A 205 31.04 7.82 1.44
C ARG A 205 31.23 8.58 2.74
N LEU A 206 30.14 8.86 3.47
CA LEU A 206 30.20 9.49 4.78
C LEU A 206 31.02 8.66 5.76
N ILE A 207 30.81 7.33 5.79
CA ILE A 207 31.59 6.45 6.66
C ILE A 207 33.06 6.44 6.28
N LYS A 208 33.39 6.39 4.98
CA LYS A 208 34.78 6.51 4.49
C LYS A 208 35.42 7.84 4.87
N LEU A 209 34.64 8.92 4.97
CA LEU A 209 35.10 10.25 5.43
C LEU A 209 35.26 10.36 6.95
N GLY A 210 34.97 9.29 7.70
CA GLY A 210 35.12 9.21 9.15
C GLY A 210 33.84 9.46 9.95
N TYR A 211 32.67 9.54 9.32
CA TYR A 211 31.40 9.70 10.03
C TYR A 211 30.79 8.36 10.43
N GLN A 212 29.97 8.36 11.46
CA GLN A 212 29.12 7.22 11.79
C GLN A 212 27.67 7.57 11.45
N VAL A 213 26.90 6.59 11.00
CA VAL A 213 25.49 6.79 10.68
C VAL A 213 24.62 5.77 11.38
N ARG A 214 23.42 6.20 11.76
CA ARG A 214 22.33 5.39 12.30
C ARG A 214 21.20 5.33 11.27
N ARG A 215 20.66 4.13 11.03
CA ARG A 215 19.53 3.96 10.12
C ARG A 215 18.25 4.56 10.72
N THR A 216 17.39 5.13 9.88
CA THR A 216 16.01 5.50 10.23
C THR A 216 15.01 4.63 9.46
N GLU A 217 13.71 4.85 9.64
CA GLU A 217 12.69 4.08 8.94
C GLU A 217 12.82 4.18 7.41
N LYS A 218 13.15 5.38 6.90
CA LYS A 218 13.17 5.68 5.45
C LYS A 218 14.55 6.05 4.90
N SER A 219 15.53 6.34 5.76
CA SER A 219 16.87 6.79 5.38
C SER A 219 17.89 6.47 6.48
N PHE A 220 18.81 7.39 6.77
CA PHE A 220 19.76 7.37 7.87
C PHE A 220 19.96 8.79 8.43
N GLU A 221 20.53 8.91 9.61
CA GLU A 221 21.06 10.17 10.16
C GLU A 221 22.50 9.94 10.63
N VAL A 222 23.31 10.99 10.69
CA VAL A 222 24.66 10.93 11.25
C VAL A 222 24.58 10.79 12.77
N GLU A 223 25.33 9.82 13.31
CA GLU A 223 25.42 9.57 14.75
C GLU A 223 26.17 10.71 15.43
N GLY A 224 25.70 11.13 16.61
CA GLY A 224 26.23 12.31 17.31
C GLY A 224 25.55 13.63 16.96
N VAL A 225 24.66 13.69 15.97
CA VAL A 225 23.79 14.86 15.75
C VAL A 225 22.54 14.74 16.64
N PRO A 226 22.31 15.66 17.60
CA PRO A 226 21.16 15.60 18.49
C PRO A 226 19.83 15.72 17.75
N GLN A 227 18.82 14.95 18.17
CA GLN A 227 17.48 15.02 17.55
C GLN A 227 16.88 16.43 17.65
N LYS A 228 17.09 17.13 18.77
CA LYS A 228 16.66 18.52 18.95
C LYS A 228 17.21 19.47 17.87
N ALA A 229 18.44 19.24 17.39
CA ALA A 229 19.03 20.06 16.32
C ALA A 229 18.42 19.73 14.95
N ILE A 230 18.10 18.46 14.70
CA ILE A 230 17.36 18.04 13.50
C ILE A 230 15.96 18.68 13.49
N ASP A 231 15.27 18.63 14.62
CA ASP A 231 13.93 19.20 14.79
C ASP A 231 13.98 20.74 14.61
N LEU A 232 15.01 21.42 15.14
CA LEU A 232 15.21 22.86 15.01
C LEU A 232 15.25 23.36 13.57
N PHE A 233 15.94 22.65 12.68
CA PHE A 233 16.10 23.03 11.27
C PHE A 233 15.13 22.29 10.35
N SER A 234 14.06 21.74 10.92
CA SER A 234 12.95 21.16 10.17
C SER A 234 11.78 22.14 10.03
N LYS A 235 11.98 23.45 10.26
CA LYS A 235 10.92 24.48 10.25
C LYS A 235 10.15 24.48 8.94
N ARG A 236 10.83 24.33 7.81
CA ARG A 236 10.16 24.24 6.50
C ARG A 236 9.38 22.93 6.32
N THR A 237 9.90 21.81 6.81
CA THR A 237 9.17 20.53 6.78
C THR A 237 7.93 20.62 7.67
N ASP A 238 8.05 21.28 8.82
CA ASP A 238 6.97 21.52 9.76
C ASP A 238 5.98 22.55 9.23
N GLU A 239 6.45 23.58 8.52
CA GLU A 239 5.61 24.57 7.86
C GLU A 239 4.88 23.94 6.68
N ILE A 240 5.56 23.21 5.79
CA ILE A 240 4.90 22.48 4.70
C ILE A 240 3.93 21.48 5.29
N GLY A 241 4.30 20.74 6.34
CA GLY A 241 3.39 19.83 7.05
C GLY A 241 2.19 20.56 7.66
N ARG A 242 2.39 21.76 8.21
CA ARG A 242 1.35 22.60 8.79
C ARG A 242 0.45 23.21 7.71
N ILE A 243 1.00 23.79 6.65
CA ILE A 243 0.27 24.36 5.52
C ILE A 243 -0.44 23.24 4.75
N ALA A 244 0.19 22.08 4.56
CA ALA A 244 -0.44 20.89 4.03
C ALA A 244 -1.64 20.46 4.89
N LYS A 245 -1.47 20.49 6.21
CA LYS A 245 -2.54 20.19 7.17
C LYS A 245 -3.62 21.28 7.26
N GLU A 246 -3.27 22.55 7.09
CA GLU A 246 -4.17 23.71 7.11
C GLU A 246 -4.92 23.88 5.79
N LYS A 247 -4.27 23.54 4.67
CA LYS A 247 -4.83 23.57 3.32
C LYS A 247 -5.36 22.21 2.86
N GLY A 248 -5.31 21.19 3.71
CA GLY A 248 -5.68 19.80 3.38
C GLY A 248 -4.93 19.21 2.18
N ILE A 249 -3.80 19.80 1.79
CA ILE A 249 -2.98 19.37 0.66
C ILE A 249 -2.22 18.12 1.08
N THR A 250 -2.50 17.03 0.40
CA THR A 250 -2.02 15.70 0.77
C THR A 250 -1.42 14.94 -0.40
N ASP A 251 -1.68 15.40 -1.62
CA ASP A 251 -1.02 14.92 -2.81
C ASP A 251 0.45 15.37 -2.81
N ALA A 252 1.36 14.42 -3.06
CA ALA A 252 2.80 14.69 -3.07
C ALA A 252 3.19 15.66 -4.19
N LYS A 253 2.44 15.68 -5.30
CA LYS A 253 2.65 16.63 -6.41
C LYS A 253 2.11 18.01 -6.05
N GLU A 254 0.95 18.14 -5.41
CA GLU A 254 0.45 19.41 -4.88
C GLU A 254 1.27 19.95 -3.71
N LEU A 255 1.80 19.10 -2.82
CA LEU A 255 2.76 19.50 -1.78
C LEU A 255 4.03 20.10 -2.40
N SER A 256 4.49 19.47 -3.49
CA SER A 256 5.64 19.93 -4.27
C SER A 256 5.33 21.21 -5.05
N GLU A 257 4.14 21.32 -5.66
CA GLU A 257 3.66 22.49 -6.38
C GLU A 257 3.32 23.65 -5.45
N LEU A 258 2.77 23.39 -4.27
CA LEU A 258 2.56 24.36 -3.19
C LEU A 258 3.90 24.95 -2.78
N GLY A 259 4.89 24.08 -2.54
CA GLY A 259 6.26 24.48 -2.31
C GLY A 259 6.84 25.33 -3.46
N ALA A 260 6.38 25.11 -4.71
CA ALA A 260 6.75 25.88 -5.89
C ALA A 260 5.99 27.23 -6.03
N ARG A 261 4.72 27.30 -5.64
CA ARG A 261 3.78 28.41 -5.84
C ARG A 261 3.83 29.48 -4.74
N THR A 262 4.16 29.15 -3.49
CA THR A 262 4.32 30.13 -2.40
C THR A 262 5.68 30.83 -2.49
N ARG A 263 5.80 31.78 -3.44
CA ARG A 263 6.93 32.70 -3.53
C ARG A 263 6.71 33.86 -2.56
N ALA A 264 7.34 33.84 -1.40
CA ALA A 264 7.52 35.06 -0.61
C ALA A 264 8.40 36.05 -1.40
N LYS A 265 8.05 37.35 -1.39
CA LYS A 265 8.88 38.40 -2.02
C LYS A 265 10.25 38.43 -1.34
N LYS A 266 11.32 38.38 -2.14
CA LYS A 266 12.72 38.28 -1.69
C LYS A 266 13.09 39.42 -0.73
N GLN A 267 13.52 39.08 0.48
CA GLN A 267 14.40 39.94 1.27
C GLN A 267 15.81 39.90 0.66
N LYS A 268 16.58 41.00 0.76
CA LYS A 268 18.02 41.00 0.41
C LYS A 268 18.72 39.89 1.20
N GLY A 269 19.23 38.87 0.51
CA GLY A 269 19.76 37.65 1.11
C GLY A 269 21.01 37.91 1.94
N ARG A 270 21.13 37.19 3.07
CA ARG A 270 22.37 37.07 3.85
C ARG A 270 23.37 36.19 3.07
N SER A 271 24.66 36.43 3.21
CA SER A 271 25.69 35.55 2.63
C SER A 271 25.67 34.16 3.29
N MET A 272 26.23 33.13 2.64
CA MET A 272 26.39 31.82 3.27
C MET A 272 27.19 31.87 4.57
N THR A 273 28.17 32.78 4.66
CA THR A 273 28.96 33.00 5.87
C THR A 273 28.10 33.49 7.03
N GLU A 274 27.21 34.45 6.78
CA GLU A 274 26.25 34.96 7.76
C GLU A 274 25.21 33.91 8.16
N LEU A 275 24.71 33.12 7.20
CA LEU A 275 23.78 32.01 7.47
C LEU A 275 24.43 30.92 8.33
N LYS A 276 25.66 30.50 8.00
CA LYS A 276 26.42 29.53 8.80
C LYS A 276 26.70 30.05 10.22
N ALA A 277 27.00 31.33 10.37
CA ALA A 277 27.18 31.95 11.70
C ALA A 277 25.89 31.93 12.52
N GLU A 278 24.77 32.27 11.89
CA GLU A 278 23.45 32.28 12.53
C GLU A 278 22.97 30.86 12.91
N TRP A 279 23.17 29.86 12.05
CA TRP A 279 22.85 28.47 12.38
C TRP A 279 23.69 27.95 13.54
N ARG A 280 24.99 28.30 13.60
CA ARG A 280 25.86 27.97 14.75
C ARG A 280 25.33 28.58 16.05
N ARG A 281 24.85 29.83 15.99
CA ARG A 281 24.23 30.51 17.14
C ARG A 281 22.97 29.77 17.60
N GLN A 282 22.05 29.46 16.68
CA GLN A 282 20.79 28.75 17.00
C GLN A 282 21.03 27.36 17.62
N ILE A 283 22.03 26.61 17.13
CA ILE A 283 22.39 25.30 17.72
C ILE A 283 22.92 25.46 19.14
N LYS A 284 23.81 26.45 19.36
CA LYS A 284 24.41 26.72 20.69
C LYS A 284 23.36 27.14 21.72
N GLU A 285 22.33 27.86 21.30
CA GLU A 285 21.23 28.29 22.17
C GLU A 285 20.27 27.16 22.54
N LEU A 286 19.99 26.24 21.60
CA LEU A 286 19.04 25.15 21.82
C LEU A 286 19.65 23.94 22.52
N VAL A 287 20.95 23.71 22.31
CA VAL A 287 21.70 22.62 22.93
C VAL A 287 22.71 23.26 23.90
N PRO A 288 22.27 23.79 25.06
CA PRO A 288 23.22 24.20 26.09
C PRO A 288 24.09 22.98 26.46
N ASN A 289 25.34 23.23 26.86
CA ASN A 289 26.38 22.24 27.21
C ASN A 289 25.94 21.24 28.32
N GLU A 290 24.92 20.42 28.07
CA GLU A 290 24.60 19.24 28.85
C GLU A 290 25.64 18.17 28.44
N GLN A 291 26.73 18.13 29.19
CA GLN A 291 27.74 17.06 29.16
C GLN A 291 28.45 16.81 27.81
N GLY A 292 29.09 17.83 27.22
CA GLY A 292 30.13 17.62 26.21
C GLY A 292 29.65 17.09 24.84
N GLU A 293 28.35 17.05 24.56
CA GLU A 293 27.81 16.63 23.25
C GLU A 293 28.05 17.67 22.15
N GLY A 294 28.12 18.97 22.48
CA GLY A 294 28.37 20.06 21.52
C GLY A 294 29.84 20.26 21.11
N GLU A 295 30.78 19.67 21.85
CA GLU A 295 32.23 19.77 21.61
C GLU A 295 32.84 18.47 21.03
N ARG A 296 32.05 17.39 20.91
CA ARG A 296 32.50 16.14 20.31
C ARG A 296 32.78 16.35 18.82
N ILE A 297 34.01 16.05 18.42
CA ILE A 297 34.36 15.92 17.00
C ILE A 297 33.54 14.75 16.44
N ILE A 298 32.51 15.06 15.64
CA ILE A 298 31.59 14.08 15.04
C ILE A 298 32.31 13.23 13.97
N ARG A 299 33.34 13.81 13.33
CA ARG A 299 34.18 13.16 12.32
C ARG A 299 35.37 12.46 12.99
N PHE A 300 35.67 11.24 12.58
CA PHE A 300 36.69 10.37 13.16
C PHE A 300 36.43 9.99 14.62
N ALA A 301 35.18 10.10 15.08
CA ALA A 301 34.80 9.61 16.40
C ALA A 301 35.13 8.10 16.50
N PRO A 302 35.83 7.64 17.57
CA PRO A 302 36.18 6.24 17.73
C PRO A 302 34.90 5.39 17.73
N GLY A 303 34.75 4.61 16.67
CA GLY A 303 33.60 3.73 16.48
C GLY A 303 33.86 2.37 17.06
N LYS A 304 32.81 1.79 17.64
CA LYS A 304 32.80 0.34 17.87
C LYS A 304 32.74 -0.35 16.52
N GLU A 305 33.50 -1.42 16.38
CA GLU A 305 33.43 -2.31 15.24
C GLU A 305 31.98 -2.83 15.11
N LYS A 306 31.27 -2.41 14.07
CA LYS A 306 29.89 -2.84 13.86
C LYS A 306 29.88 -4.30 13.44
N VAL A 307 28.88 -5.05 13.90
CA VAL A 307 28.68 -6.44 13.46
C VAL A 307 28.61 -6.48 11.94
N ALA A 308 29.51 -7.27 11.34
CA ALA A 308 29.55 -7.45 9.90
C ALA A 308 28.23 -8.08 9.43
N LEU A 309 27.45 -7.30 8.70
CA LEU A 309 26.30 -7.78 7.96
C LEU A 309 26.84 -8.41 6.66
N SER A 310 26.17 -9.43 6.15
CA SER A 310 26.51 -10.08 4.88
C SER A 310 25.48 -9.76 3.79
N PRO A 311 25.87 -9.81 2.49
CA PRO A 311 24.91 -9.71 1.39
C PRO A 311 23.72 -10.67 1.54
N SER A 312 23.98 -11.91 2.00
CA SER A 312 22.94 -12.92 2.23
C SER A 312 21.91 -12.45 3.26
N GLN A 313 22.32 -11.86 4.37
CA GLN A 313 21.39 -11.36 5.39
C GLN A 313 20.52 -10.19 4.87
N CYS A 314 21.06 -9.33 4.01
CA CYS A 314 20.27 -8.28 3.35
C CYS A 314 19.20 -8.86 2.43
N VAL A 315 19.57 -9.87 1.63
CA VAL A 315 18.63 -10.59 0.75
C VAL A 315 17.60 -11.36 1.59
N ASP A 316 18.01 -12.08 2.63
CA ASP A 316 17.11 -12.80 3.54
C ASP A 316 16.08 -11.87 4.18
N HIS A 317 16.51 -10.72 4.69
CA HIS A 317 15.60 -9.71 5.23
C HIS A 317 14.60 -9.22 4.17
N ALA A 318 15.06 -8.95 2.94
CA ALA A 318 14.18 -8.52 1.86
C ALA A 318 13.17 -9.60 1.44
N LEU A 319 13.58 -10.86 1.37
CA LEU A 319 12.70 -11.99 1.04
C LEU A 319 11.65 -12.21 2.13
N LEU A 320 12.07 -12.22 3.41
CA LEU A 320 11.15 -12.38 4.54
C LEU A 320 10.15 -11.22 4.62
N HIS A 321 10.62 -9.98 4.45
CA HIS A 321 9.77 -8.79 4.46
C HIS A 321 8.77 -8.79 3.28
N GLY A 322 9.27 -8.98 2.06
CA GLY A 322 8.48 -8.84 0.85
C GLY A 322 7.46 -9.96 0.70
N PHE A 323 7.90 -11.21 0.87
CA PHE A 323 7.03 -12.37 0.64
C PHE A 323 6.09 -12.68 1.82
N GLU A 324 6.16 -11.99 2.95
CA GLU A 324 5.12 -12.10 4.00
C GLU A 324 3.72 -11.74 3.46
N ARG A 325 3.63 -10.69 2.63
CA ARG A 325 2.35 -10.09 2.19
C ARG A 325 2.08 -10.19 0.70
N ALA A 326 3.07 -10.59 -0.10
CA ALA A 326 2.92 -10.81 -1.53
C ALA A 326 3.47 -12.19 -1.95
N SER A 327 2.86 -12.83 -2.95
CA SER A 327 3.43 -14.05 -3.55
C SER A 327 4.47 -13.74 -4.63
N VAL A 328 4.34 -12.59 -5.28
CA VAL A 328 5.18 -12.12 -6.39
C VAL A 328 5.49 -10.63 -6.18
N LEU A 329 6.75 -10.26 -6.34
CA LEU A 329 7.21 -8.87 -6.26
C LEU A 329 8.19 -8.54 -7.38
N PRO A 330 8.25 -7.28 -7.86
CA PRO A 330 9.33 -6.85 -8.73
C PRO A 330 10.69 -6.98 -8.04
N ASP A 331 11.71 -7.38 -8.77
CA ASP A 331 13.11 -7.47 -8.30
C ASP A 331 13.57 -6.18 -7.60
N ARG A 332 13.30 -5.02 -8.19
CA ARG A 332 13.68 -3.70 -7.67
C ARG A 332 13.06 -3.39 -6.31
N ARG A 333 11.88 -3.92 -5.98
CA ARG A 333 11.28 -3.76 -4.64
C ARG A 333 12.00 -4.57 -3.57
N LEU A 334 12.48 -5.76 -3.94
CA LEU A 334 13.29 -6.59 -3.05
C LEU A 334 14.69 -5.99 -2.86
N LEU A 335 15.32 -5.55 -3.95
CA LEU A 335 16.63 -4.87 -3.88
C LEU A 335 16.55 -3.55 -3.11
N GLU A 336 15.50 -2.74 -3.30
CA GLU A 336 15.22 -1.55 -2.48
C GLU A 336 15.29 -1.88 -0.98
N THR A 337 14.59 -2.95 -0.57
CA THR A 337 14.54 -3.39 0.83
C THR A 337 15.91 -3.88 1.32
N ALA A 338 16.64 -4.65 0.49
CA ALA A 338 17.96 -5.17 0.82
C ALA A 338 18.99 -4.03 0.99
N TYR A 339 18.98 -3.05 0.08
CA TYR A 339 19.87 -1.89 0.16
C TYR A 339 19.57 -1.04 1.40
N ARG A 340 18.29 -0.80 1.72
CA ARG A 340 17.93 -0.10 2.96
C ARG A 340 18.39 -0.84 4.21
N HIS A 341 18.30 -2.16 4.21
CA HIS A 341 18.79 -2.97 5.33
C HIS A 341 20.30 -2.83 5.55
N SER A 342 21.07 -2.63 4.46
CA SER A 342 22.52 -2.47 4.47
C SER A 342 23.04 -1.09 4.87
N LEU A 343 22.16 -0.09 5.05
CA LEU A 343 22.57 1.27 5.41
C LEU A 343 23.38 1.28 6.71
N GLY A 344 24.47 2.06 6.71
CA GLY A 344 25.39 2.15 7.83
C GLY A 344 26.43 1.04 7.94
N ASN A 345 26.51 0.14 6.95
CA ASN A 345 27.52 -0.92 6.87
C ASN A 345 28.31 -0.82 5.53
N THR A 346 29.59 -0.49 5.61
CA THR A 346 30.49 -0.31 4.46
C THR A 346 31.17 -1.58 3.99
N THR A 347 31.12 -2.68 4.74
CA THR A 347 31.73 -3.96 4.33
C THR A 347 30.93 -4.65 3.23
N ILE A 348 29.75 -4.11 2.88
CA ILE A 348 28.87 -4.62 1.83
C ILE A 348 28.61 -3.52 0.81
N SER A 349 28.89 -3.80 -0.46
CA SER A 349 28.54 -2.91 -1.58
C SER A 349 27.14 -3.21 -2.14
N LEU A 350 26.59 -2.27 -2.92
CA LEU A 350 25.34 -2.47 -3.66
C LEU A 350 25.48 -3.63 -4.65
N GLU A 351 26.64 -3.74 -5.28
CA GLU A 351 26.98 -4.76 -6.28
C GLU A 351 26.96 -6.15 -5.65
N ALA A 352 27.61 -6.33 -4.50
CA ALA A 352 27.63 -7.60 -3.78
C ALA A 352 26.22 -8.07 -3.36
N ILE A 353 25.34 -7.15 -2.95
CA ILE A 353 23.93 -7.48 -2.64
C ILE A 353 23.19 -7.90 -3.91
N THR A 354 23.41 -7.18 -5.02
CA THR A 354 22.74 -7.42 -6.30
C THR A 354 23.17 -8.76 -6.90
N GLU A 355 24.47 -9.04 -6.90
CA GLU A 355 25.04 -10.32 -7.33
C GLU A 355 24.51 -11.47 -6.47
N ARG A 356 24.53 -11.32 -5.14
CA ARG A 356 23.96 -12.33 -4.23
C ARG A 356 22.48 -12.57 -4.50
N PHE A 357 21.70 -11.52 -4.73
CA PHE A 357 20.29 -11.63 -5.06
C PHE A 357 20.06 -12.39 -6.37
N HIS A 358 20.82 -12.08 -7.42
CA HIS A 358 20.67 -12.78 -8.70
C HIS A 358 21.18 -14.22 -8.68
N ALA A 359 22.18 -14.53 -7.85
CA ALA A 359 22.75 -15.86 -7.68
C ALA A 359 22.01 -16.73 -6.64
N ASP A 360 20.97 -16.22 -5.97
CA ASP A 360 20.25 -16.98 -4.94
C ASP A 360 19.26 -17.97 -5.56
N ASP A 361 19.60 -19.26 -5.52
CA ASP A 361 18.78 -20.34 -6.08
C ASP A 361 17.37 -20.45 -5.50
N ARG A 362 17.12 -19.88 -4.31
CA ARG A 362 15.78 -19.85 -3.71
C ARG A 362 14.84 -18.92 -4.48
N ILE A 363 15.38 -17.94 -5.21
CA ILE A 363 14.64 -16.91 -5.93
C ILE A 363 14.37 -17.39 -7.35
N ILE A 364 13.10 -17.32 -7.75
CA ILE A 364 12.67 -17.59 -9.12
C ILE A 364 12.40 -16.23 -9.77
N GLN A 365 13.19 -15.90 -10.79
CA GLN A 365 13.08 -14.67 -11.56
C GLN A 365 12.41 -14.95 -12.91
N VAL A 366 11.36 -14.20 -13.24
CA VAL A 366 10.63 -14.30 -14.50
C VAL A 366 10.49 -12.90 -15.10
N LYS A 367 10.97 -12.75 -16.34
CA LYS A 367 10.84 -11.50 -17.09
C LYS A 367 9.48 -11.47 -17.78
N GLU A 368 8.63 -10.51 -17.41
CA GLU A 368 7.37 -10.21 -18.10
C GLU A 368 7.47 -8.80 -18.71
N LYS A 369 7.43 -8.72 -20.04
CA LYS A 369 7.64 -7.47 -20.81
C LYS A 369 8.97 -6.81 -20.41
N SER A 370 8.93 -5.56 -19.94
CA SER A 370 10.09 -4.76 -19.54
C SER A 370 10.51 -4.96 -18.08
N ARG A 371 9.89 -5.89 -17.35
CA ARG A 371 10.05 -6.03 -15.89
C ARG A 371 10.47 -7.44 -15.50
N THR A 372 11.25 -7.53 -14.43
CA THR A 372 11.55 -8.81 -13.76
C THR A 372 10.72 -8.93 -12.51
N PHE A 373 9.98 -10.02 -12.40
CA PHE A 373 9.21 -10.39 -11.22
C PHE A 373 9.86 -11.59 -10.55
N CYS A 374 9.80 -11.58 -9.23
CA CYS A 374 10.43 -12.56 -8.37
C CYS A 374 9.37 -13.26 -7.51
N THR A 375 9.57 -14.55 -7.30
CA THR A 375 8.95 -15.34 -6.23
C THR A 375 10.03 -16.24 -5.60
N THR A 376 9.69 -17.01 -4.58
CA THR A 376 10.62 -18.01 -4.01
C THR A 376 10.13 -19.43 -4.27
N ARG A 377 11.06 -20.40 -4.28
CA ARG A 377 10.71 -21.83 -4.37
C ARG A 377 9.75 -22.27 -3.26
N GLN A 378 9.91 -21.70 -2.06
CA GLN A 378 9.00 -21.96 -0.94
C GLN A 378 7.57 -21.49 -1.25
N VAL A 379 7.40 -20.22 -1.67
CA VAL A 379 6.07 -19.68 -2.00
C VAL A 379 5.41 -20.49 -3.12
N LEU A 380 6.19 -20.85 -4.15
CA LEU A 380 5.70 -21.70 -5.24
C LEU A 380 5.27 -23.09 -4.74
N SER A 381 6.06 -23.73 -3.87
CA SER A 381 5.71 -25.04 -3.29
C SER A 381 4.44 -24.96 -2.46
N GLU A 382 4.30 -23.94 -1.61
CA GLU A 382 3.10 -23.74 -0.77
C GLU A 382 1.84 -23.59 -1.63
N GLU A 383 1.89 -22.79 -2.70
CA GLU A 383 0.77 -22.62 -3.63
C GLU A 383 0.48 -23.89 -4.44
N LYS A 384 1.52 -24.59 -4.91
CA LYS A 384 1.39 -25.86 -5.63
C LYS A 384 0.72 -26.92 -4.78
N GLU A 385 1.19 -27.12 -3.55
CA GLU A 385 0.62 -28.08 -2.60
C GLU A 385 -0.85 -27.77 -2.28
N MET A 386 -1.20 -26.49 -2.12
CA MET A 386 -2.59 -26.07 -1.95
C MET A 386 -3.46 -26.46 -3.16
N VAL A 387 -2.99 -26.19 -4.37
CA VAL A 387 -3.73 -26.54 -5.61
C VAL A 387 -3.83 -28.05 -5.79
N ASP A 388 -2.75 -28.79 -5.55
CA ASP A 388 -2.71 -30.25 -5.69
C ASP A 388 -3.66 -30.92 -4.69
N LEU A 389 -3.71 -30.47 -3.43
CA LEU A 389 -4.70 -30.94 -2.44
C LEU A 389 -6.14 -30.72 -2.90
N ALA A 390 -6.45 -29.55 -3.47
CA ALA A 390 -7.78 -29.25 -3.97
C ALA A 390 -8.16 -30.14 -5.18
N ARG A 391 -7.19 -30.41 -6.08
CA ARG A 391 -7.37 -31.31 -7.24
C ARG A 391 -7.54 -32.76 -6.82
N LEU A 392 -6.78 -33.23 -5.83
CA LEU A 392 -6.90 -34.58 -5.29
C LEU A 392 -8.30 -34.86 -4.71
N GLY A 393 -9.02 -33.81 -4.27
CA GLY A 393 -10.40 -33.90 -3.80
C GLY A 393 -11.46 -34.04 -4.89
N GLN A 394 -11.12 -33.90 -6.18
CA GLN A 394 -12.07 -33.97 -7.28
C GLN A 394 -12.61 -35.40 -7.48
N GLY A 395 -13.93 -35.56 -7.50
CA GLY A 395 -14.58 -36.86 -7.75
C GLY A 395 -14.41 -37.89 -6.62
N LYS A 396 -13.93 -37.49 -5.43
CA LYS A 396 -13.62 -38.43 -4.34
C LYS A 396 -14.81 -38.78 -3.44
N LEU A 397 -15.90 -38.03 -3.50
CA LEU A 397 -17.05 -38.22 -2.63
C LEU A 397 -18.30 -38.62 -3.44
N LYS A 398 -19.18 -39.40 -2.84
CA LYS A 398 -20.52 -39.68 -3.40
C LYS A 398 -21.40 -38.45 -3.24
N PRO A 399 -22.10 -37.90 -4.24
CA PRO A 399 -23.03 -36.77 -4.06
C PRO A 399 -23.96 -36.92 -2.84
N LEU A 400 -24.34 -35.80 -2.20
CA LEU A 400 -25.33 -35.87 -1.10
C LEU A 400 -26.72 -36.23 -1.64
N TYR A 401 -27.02 -35.79 -2.86
CA TYR A 401 -28.21 -36.12 -3.59
C TYR A 401 -27.85 -36.48 -5.04
N THR A 402 -28.46 -37.52 -5.59
CA THR A 402 -28.32 -37.87 -7.02
C THR A 402 -29.04 -36.85 -7.90
N ASN A 403 -30.26 -36.47 -7.50
CA ASN A 403 -31.07 -35.44 -8.14
C ASN A 403 -31.36 -34.34 -7.12
N THR A 404 -31.38 -33.09 -7.58
CA THR A 404 -31.62 -31.94 -6.71
C THR A 404 -33.01 -32.02 -6.08
N PRO A 405 -33.13 -31.88 -4.75
CA PRO A 405 -34.43 -31.79 -4.09
C PRO A 405 -35.15 -30.50 -4.50
N LYS A 406 -36.47 -30.42 -4.25
CA LYS A 406 -37.23 -29.18 -4.49
C LYS A 406 -36.65 -28.04 -3.66
N LEU A 407 -36.20 -26.98 -4.34
CA LEU A 407 -35.66 -25.76 -3.74
C LEU A 407 -36.73 -24.66 -3.69
N GLN A 408 -36.62 -23.78 -2.71
CA GLN A 408 -37.38 -22.54 -2.55
C GLN A 408 -36.74 -21.39 -3.32
N LEU A 409 -35.41 -21.37 -3.42
CA LEU A 409 -34.69 -20.39 -4.22
C LEU A 409 -34.83 -20.67 -5.72
N ASP A 410 -34.61 -19.63 -6.53
CA ASP A 410 -34.65 -19.67 -7.98
C ASP A 410 -33.34 -19.18 -8.63
N GLY A 411 -33.25 -19.33 -9.95
CA GLY A 411 -32.14 -18.83 -10.77
C GLY A 411 -30.75 -19.27 -10.29
N GLN A 412 -29.82 -18.31 -10.22
CA GLN A 412 -28.42 -18.56 -9.86
C GLN A 412 -28.25 -19.05 -8.41
N GLN A 413 -29.12 -18.62 -7.48
CA GLN A 413 -29.06 -19.08 -6.10
C GLN A 413 -29.43 -20.56 -6.00
N ALA A 414 -30.50 -20.98 -6.68
CA ALA A 414 -30.90 -22.38 -6.79
C ALA A 414 -29.80 -23.23 -7.44
N ALA A 415 -29.20 -22.75 -8.54
CA ALA A 415 -28.12 -23.45 -9.22
C ALA A 415 -26.89 -23.66 -8.31
N ALA A 416 -26.59 -22.70 -7.43
CA ALA A 416 -25.51 -22.82 -6.47
C ALA A 416 -25.82 -23.80 -5.32
N VAL A 417 -27.06 -23.83 -4.81
CA VAL A 417 -27.49 -24.88 -3.86
C VAL A 417 -27.43 -26.25 -4.53
N GLN A 418 -27.97 -26.38 -5.75
CA GLN A 418 -27.89 -27.59 -6.55
C GLN A 418 -26.44 -28.07 -6.68
N HIS A 419 -25.52 -27.17 -7.06
CA HIS A 419 -24.12 -27.49 -7.23
C HIS A 419 -23.50 -28.14 -5.98
N VAL A 420 -23.70 -27.57 -4.79
CA VAL A 420 -23.11 -28.12 -3.56
C VAL A 420 -23.78 -29.38 -3.05
N LEU A 421 -25.05 -29.61 -3.40
CA LEU A 421 -25.77 -30.83 -3.01
C LEU A 421 -25.46 -32.03 -3.92
N THR A 422 -25.22 -31.81 -5.21
CA THR A 422 -25.05 -32.89 -6.20
C THR A 422 -23.59 -33.14 -6.60
N THR A 423 -22.65 -32.31 -6.15
CA THR A 423 -21.24 -32.44 -6.49
C THR A 423 -20.59 -33.71 -5.88
N PRO A 424 -19.80 -34.47 -6.67
CA PRO A 424 -18.96 -35.55 -6.16
C PRO A 424 -17.59 -35.04 -5.65
N HIS A 425 -17.33 -33.73 -5.74
CA HIS A 425 -16.06 -33.14 -5.36
C HIS A 425 -16.02 -32.88 -3.85
N ARG A 426 -14.84 -33.05 -3.24
CA ARG A 426 -14.59 -32.68 -1.83
C ARG A 426 -14.64 -31.17 -1.62
N VAL A 427 -14.10 -30.42 -2.56
CA VAL A 427 -14.01 -28.96 -2.50
C VAL A 427 -14.97 -28.36 -3.52
N SER A 428 -15.76 -27.37 -3.12
CA SER A 428 -16.66 -26.63 -4.01
C SER A 428 -16.62 -25.15 -3.66
N ILE A 429 -16.74 -24.28 -4.67
CA ILE A 429 -16.70 -22.83 -4.49
C ILE A 429 -18.06 -22.23 -4.84
N ILE A 430 -18.55 -21.33 -3.99
CA ILE A 430 -19.67 -20.45 -4.29
C ILE A 430 -19.12 -19.03 -4.34
N ARG A 431 -19.06 -18.48 -5.56
CA ARG A 431 -18.64 -17.10 -5.79
C ARG A 431 -19.88 -16.21 -5.84
N GLY A 432 -20.02 -15.31 -4.89
CA GLY A 432 -21.16 -14.41 -4.82
C GLY A 432 -20.73 -12.96 -4.67
N ALA A 433 -21.20 -12.08 -5.55
CA ALA A 433 -21.01 -10.65 -5.41
C ALA A 433 -21.57 -10.11 -4.08
N ALA A 434 -21.15 -8.92 -3.67
CA ALA A 434 -21.62 -8.29 -2.45
C ALA A 434 -23.14 -8.07 -2.51
N GLY A 435 -23.88 -8.64 -1.55
CA GLY A 435 -25.33 -8.44 -1.46
C GLY A 435 -26.19 -9.34 -2.34
N THR A 436 -25.67 -10.49 -2.79
CA THR A 436 -26.41 -11.47 -3.62
C THR A 436 -27.22 -12.49 -2.83
N GLY A 437 -27.35 -12.33 -1.51
CA GLY A 437 -28.11 -13.25 -0.65
C GLY A 437 -27.40 -14.58 -0.34
N LYS A 438 -26.06 -14.60 -0.29
CA LYS A 438 -25.25 -15.79 0.06
C LYS A 438 -25.72 -16.48 1.35
N THR A 439 -26.11 -15.71 2.36
CA THR A 439 -26.63 -16.24 3.63
C THR A 439 -27.95 -17.00 3.45
N THR A 440 -28.87 -16.49 2.63
CA THR A 440 -30.15 -17.16 2.34
C THR A 440 -29.91 -18.49 1.62
N LEU A 441 -29.03 -18.48 0.62
CA LEU A 441 -28.54 -19.68 -0.06
C LEU A 441 -27.93 -20.68 0.90
N MET A 442 -27.04 -20.22 1.80
CA MET A 442 -26.37 -21.07 2.77
C MET A 442 -27.38 -21.72 3.73
N LYS A 443 -28.40 -20.98 4.20
CA LYS A 443 -29.46 -21.54 5.07
C LYS A 443 -30.21 -22.69 4.40
N GLU A 444 -30.62 -22.51 3.14
CA GLU A 444 -31.32 -23.56 2.41
C GLU A 444 -30.41 -24.78 2.17
N ALA A 445 -29.17 -24.55 1.73
CA ALA A 445 -28.20 -25.64 1.52
C ALA A 445 -27.96 -26.43 2.81
N VAL A 446 -27.75 -25.75 3.94
CA VAL A 446 -27.55 -26.37 5.26
C VAL A 446 -28.76 -27.21 5.66
N ALA A 447 -29.99 -26.68 5.50
CA ALA A 447 -31.20 -27.42 5.82
C ALA A 447 -31.34 -28.73 5.01
N HIS A 448 -30.94 -28.73 3.74
CA HIS A 448 -30.91 -29.95 2.93
C HIS A 448 -29.78 -30.90 3.30
N MET A 449 -28.62 -30.41 3.72
CA MET A 449 -27.51 -31.24 4.19
C MET A 449 -27.86 -31.95 5.51
N GLU A 450 -28.53 -31.26 6.43
CA GLU A 450 -28.96 -31.81 7.72
C GLU A 450 -30.01 -32.92 7.54
N LYS A 451 -30.93 -32.79 6.56
CA LYS A 451 -31.91 -33.83 6.21
C LYS A 451 -31.29 -35.17 5.80
N VAL A 452 -30.06 -35.17 5.25
CA VAL A 452 -29.32 -36.39 4.89
C VAL A 452 -28.29 -36.78 5.97
N GLY A 453 -28.45 -36.28 7.19
CA GLY A 453 -27.63 -36.64 8.35
C GLY A 453 -26.25 -36.00 8.38
N LYS A 454 -26.00 -34.93 7.60
CA LYS A 454 -24.76 -34.17 7.67
C LYS A 454 -24.86 -33.02 8.65
N GLN A 455 -23.86 -32.88 9.51
CA GLN A 455 -23.67 -31.68 10.32
C GLN A 455 -22.82 -30.68 9.53
N VAL A 456 -23.23 -29.41 9.56
CA VAL A 456 -22.49 -28.33 8.90
C VAL A 456 -21.81 -27.45 9.95
N THR A 457 -20.49 -27.41 9.91
CA THR A 457 -19.70 -26.46 10.71
C THR A 457 -19.41 -25.23 9.86
N VAL A 458 -19.87 -24.06 10.31
CA VAL A 458 -19.69 -22.79 9.60
C VAL A 458 -18.55 -21.99 10.25
N VAL A 459 -17.59 -21.55 9.45
CA VAL A 459 -16.49 -20.70 9.90
C VAL A 459 -16.27 -19.51 8.98
N ALA A 460 -15.60 -18.48 9.48
CA ALA A 460 -15.13 -17.35 8.67
C ALA A 460 -13.72 -16.90 9.12
N PRO A 461 -12.94 -16.20 8.27
CA PRO A 461 -11.58 -15.80 8.61
C PRO A 461 -11.49 -14.83 9.80
N THR A 462 -12.46 -13.93 9.94
CA THR A 462 -12.44 -12.89 10.99
C THR A 462 -13.47 -13.15 12.08
N ALA A 463 -13.18 -12.69 13.31
CA ALA A 463 -14.10 -12.76 14.44
C ALA A 463 -15.38 -11.94 14.18
N GLN A 464 -15.27 -10.81 13.47
CA GLN A 464 -16.42 -10.01 13.09
C GLN A 464 -17.33 -10.72 12.08
N ALA A 465 -16.77 -11.37 11.05
CA ALA A 465 -17.57 -12.13 10.08
C ALA A 465 -18.24 -13.35 10.74
N SER A 466 -17.48 -14.12 11.53
CA SER A 466 -18.01 -15.32 12.19
C SER A 466 -18.96 -15.02 13.36
N ARG A 467 -18.50 -14.27 14.36
CA ARG A 467 -19.23 -14.08 15.62
C ARG A 467 -20.13 -12.85 15.64
N GLY A 468 -19.85 -11.86 14.78
CA GLY A 468 -20.70 -10.69 14.60
C GLY A 468 -21.79 -10.97 13.57
N VAL A 469 -21.42 -11.13 12.30
CA VAL A 469 -22.39 -11.23 11.19
C VAL A 469 -23.08 -12.60 11.15
N LEU A 470 -22.33 -13.70 11.00
CA LEU A 470 -22.96 -15.02 10.79
C LEU A 470 -23.82 -15.50 11.96
N ARG A 471 -23.44 -15.19 13.21
CA ARG A 471 -24.26 -15.53 14.39
C ARG A 471 -25.57 -14.76 14.42
N GLU A 472 -25.54 -13.46 14.11
CA GLU A 472 -26.76 -12.64 13.99
C GLU A 472 -27.66 -13.14 12.84
N GLU A 473 -27.05 -13.70 11.79
CA GLU A 473 -27.77 -14.27 10.66
C GLU A 473 -28.32 -15.68 10.91
N GLY A 474 -28.13 -16.27 12.10
CA GLY A 474 -28.74 -17.55 12.50
C GLY A 474 -27.76 -18.72 12.65
N PHE A 475 -26.46 -18.51 12.42
CA PHE A 475 -25.43 -19.53 12.62
C PHE A 475 -24.77 -19.36 13.98
N SER A 476 -25.52 -19.59 15.07
CA SER A 476 -25.11 -19.30 16.46
C SER A 476 -23.79 -19.97 16.88
N LYS A 477 -23.44 -21.11 16.27
CA LYS A 477 -22.19 -21.86 16.50
C LYS A 477 -21.03 -21.45 15.58
N ALA A 478 -21.19 -20.43 14.73
CA ALA A 478 -20.14 -20.00 13.82
C ALA A 478 -18.87 -19.57 14.57
N GLU A 479 -17.72 -19.98 14.06
CA GLU A 479 -16.40 -19.72 14.67
C GLU A 479 -15.36 -19.24 13.65
N THR A 480 -14.21 -18.80 14.15
CA THR A 480 -13.11 -18.36 13.27
C THR A 480 -12.33 -19.54 12.71
N VAL A 481 -11.83 -19.44 11.47
CA VAL A 481 -10.91 -20.44 10.87
C VAL A 481 -9.72 -20.72 11.78
N ALA A 482 -9.10 -19.67 12.36
CA ALA A 482 -8.01 -19.82 13.31
C ALA A 482 -8.37 -20.66 14.55
N LYS A 483 -9.62 -20.62 15.02
CA LYS A 483 -10.07 -21.44 16.16
C LYS A 483 -10.18 -22.90 15.72
N LEU A 484 -10.83 -23.15 14.58
CA LEU A 484 -10.98 -24.50 14.01
C LEU A 484 -9.62 -25.19 13.82
N LEU A 485 -8.63 -24.49 13.26
CA LEU A 485 -7.31 -25.06 13.00
C LEU A 485 -6.51 -25.40 14.27
N THR A 486 -6.93 -24.89 15.44
CA THR A 486 -6.25 -25.15 16.73
C THR A 486 -7.05 -26.03 17.69
N ASP A 487 -8.34 -26.25 17.44
CA ASP A 487 -9.25 -26.95 18.35
C ASP A 487 -9.52 -28.37 17.85
N GLU A 488 -8.86 -29.36 18.45
CA GLU A 488 -8.98 -30.77 18.07
C GLU A 488 -10.42 -31.30 18.15
N LYS A 489 -11.23 -30.81 19.10
CA LYS A 489 -12.62 -31.27 19.23
C LYS A 489 -13.45 -30.81 18.05
N LEU A 490 -13.29 -29.55 17.62
CA LEU A 490 -13.94 -29.03 16.41
C LEU A 490 -13.46 -29.79 15.17
N GLN A 491 -12.18 -30.15 15.09
CA GLN A 491 -11.64 -30.92 13.98
C GLN A 491 -12.24 -32.33 13.89
N GLN A 492 -12.37 -33.03 15.02
CA GLN A 492 -12.97 -34.37 15.05
C GLN A 492 -14.46 -34.38 14.67
N GLN A 493 -15.19 -33.30 14.99
CA GLN A 493 -16.57 -33.12 14.57
C GLN A 493 -16.74 -33.07 13.05
N LEU A 494 -15.68 -32.80 12.28
CA LEU A 494 -15.73 -32.75 10.82
C LEU A 494 -15.70 -34.14 10.16
N LYS A 495 -15.45 -35.22 10.91
CA LYS A 495 -15.28 -36.55 10.32
C LYS A 495 -16.50 -36.99 9.50
N ASN A 496 -16.33 -37.12 8.19
CA ASN A 496 -17.40 -37.39 7.20
C ASN A 496 -18.52 -36.34 7.15
N GLN A 497 -18.28 -35.13 7.66
CA GLN A 497 -19.26 -34.03 7.73
C GLN A 497 -18.97 -32.92 6.71
N VAL A 498 -19.58 -31.75 6.88
CA VAL A 498 -19.41 -30.59 6.00
C VAL A 498 -18.80 -29.42 6.76
N LEU A 499 -17.78 -28.82 6.17
CA LEU A 499 -17.16 -27.56 6.57
C LEU A 499 -17.53 -26.49 5.56
N TRP A 500 -18.19 -25.43 6.03
CA TRP A 500 -18.51 -24.25 5.24
C TRP A 500 -17.66 -23.08 5.70
N VAL A 501 -16.92 -22.47 4.77
CA VAL A 501 -16.10 -21.28 5.03
C VAL A 501 -16.71 -20.11 4.28
N ASP A 502 -17.29 -19.15 5.00
CA ASP A 502 -17.75 -17.89 4.40
C ASP A 502 -16.65 -16.83 4.41
N GLU A 503 -16.74 -15.86 3.49
CA GLU A 503 -15.71 -14.85 3.23
C GLU A 503 -14.31 -15.45 2.97
N ALA A 504 -14.27 -16.61 2.29
CA ALA A 504 -13.05 -17.35 1.98
C ALA A 504 -12.02 -16.58 1.13
N GLY A 505 -12.43 -15.47 0.48
CA GLY A 505 -11.53 -14.56 -0.23
C GLY A 505 -10.50 -13.87 0.68
N LEU A 506 -10.76 -13.83 1.99
CA LEU A 506 -9.84 -13.28 2.99
C LEU A 506 -8.79 -14.28 3.48
N LEU A 507 -8.78 -15.53 2.98
CA LEU A 507 -7.81 -16.54 3.38
C LEU A 507 -6.52 -16.46 2.56
N GLY A 508 -5.38 -16.50 3.26
CA GLY A 508 -4.07 -16.68 2.65
C GLY A 508 -3.79 -18.14 2.28
N THR A 509 -2.70 -18.39 1.54
CA THR A 509 -2.31 -19.75 1.09
C THR A 509 -2.15 -20.73 2.26
N LYS A 510 -1.53 -20.30 3.37
CA LYS A 510 -1.27 -21.16 4.54
C LYS A 510 -2.55 -21.68 5.20
N ASP A 511 -3.50 -20.80 5.48
CA ASP A 511 -4.77 -21.17 6.13
C ASP A 511 -5.63 -22.02 5.19
N MET A 512 -5.67 -21.68 3.89
CA MET A 512 -6.41 -22.47 2.90
C MET A 512 -5.82 -23.88 2.75
N LYS A 513 -4.49 -24.02 2.67
CA LYS A 513 -3.81 -25.31 2.66
C LYS A 513 -4.15 -26.13 3.91
N ALA A 514 -4.12 -25.52 5.09
CA ALA A 514 -4.46 -26.20 6.35
C ALA A 514 -5.93 -26.68 6.36
N LEU A 515 -6.86 -25.89 5.81
CA LEU A 515 -8.26 -26.29 5.66
C LEU A 515 -8.44 -27.46 4.68
N LEU A 516 -7.72 -27.45 3.54
CA LEU A 516 -7.76 -28.52 2.55
C LEU A 516 -7.19 -29.83 3.11
N ASP A 517 -6.09 -29.75 3.86
CA ASP A 517 -5.48 -30.88 4.55
C ASP A 517 -6.43 -31.44 5.63
N LEU A 518 -7.00 -30.57 6.47
CA LEU A 518 -7.98 -30.96 7.48
C LEU A 518 -9.21 -31.64 6.85
N ALA A 519 -9.78 -31.05 5.80
CA ALA A 519 -10.92 -31.62 5.09
C ALA A 519 -10.57 -32.99 4.47
N THR A 520 -9.34 -33.15 3.99
CA THR A 520 -8.84 -34.41 3.45
C THR A 520 -8.71 -35.48 4.53
N LYS A 521 -8.05 -35.15 5.64
CA LYS A 521 -7.85 -36.06 6.80
C LYS A 521 -9.17 -36.51 7.41
N GLN A 522 -10.13 -35.60 7.52
CA GLN A 522 -11.43 -35.89 8.12
C GLN A 522 -12.45 -36.44 7.11
N ASN A 523 -12.09 -36.59 5.84
CA ASN A 523 -13.01 -36.92 4.76
C ASN A 523 -14.25 -36.00 4.74
N ALA A 524 -14.05 -34.73 5.08
CA ALA A 524 -15.09 -33.71 5.14
C ALA A 524 -15.28 -33.04 3.78
N ARG A 525 -16.51 -32.61 3.47
CA ARG A 525 -16.77 -31.69 2.35
C ARG A 525 -16.36 -30.28 2.76
N LEU A 526 -15.67 -29.57 1.86
CA LEU A 526 -15.28 -28.18 2.04
C LEU A 526 -16.04 -27.31 1.03
N ILE A 527 -16.85 -26.39 1.54
CA ILE A 527 -17.56 -25.39 0.74
C ILE A 527 -16.95 -24.03 1.03
N LEU A 528 -16.45 -23.36 0.00
CA LEU A 528 -15.81 -22.05 0.08
C LEU A 528 -16.75 -20.99 -0.50
N GLY A 529 -17.38 -20.19 0.36
CA GLY A 529 -18.18 -19.04 -0.02
C GLY A 529 -17.36 -17.76 0.00
N GLY A 530 -17.41 -16.95 -1.06
CA GLY A 530 -16.64 -15.70 -1.09
C GLY A 530 -16.81 -14.88 -2.36
N ASP A 531 -16.09 -13.76 -2.42
CA ASP A 531 -16.02 -12.88 -3.58
C ASP A 531 -14.55 -12.57 -3.88
N THR A 532 -14.03 -13.04 -5.01
CA THR A 532 -12.62 -12.80 -5.42
C THR A 532 -12.36 -11.35 -5.84
N ARG A 533 -13.41 -10.55 -6.03
CA ARG A 533 -13.32 -9.11 -6.33
C ARG A 533 -13.29 -8.24 -5.07
N GLN A 534 -13.56 -8.80 -3.89
CA GLN A 534 -13.37 -8.09 -2.62
C GLN A 534 -11.90 -8.20 -2.16
N HIS A 535 -11.60 -7.60 -1.00
CA HIS A 535 -10.24 -7.62 -0.47
C HIS A 535 -9.71 -9.06 -0.32
N ALA A 536 -8.44 -9.22 -0.67
CA ALA A 536 -7.69 -10.43 -0.38
C ALA A 536 -7.15 -10.40 1.05
N SER A 537 -6.56 -11.51 1.50
CA SER A 537 -5.82 -11.56 2.76
C SER A 537 -4.73 -10.48 2.84
N VAL A 538 -4.46 -10.00 4.06
CA VAL A 538 -3.28 -9.15 4.34
C VAL A 538 -1.99 -9.96 4.12
N VAL A 539 -2.01 -11.23 4.50
CA VAL A 539 -0.92 -12.19 4.25
C VAL A 539 -0.93 -12.58 2.76
N ARG A 540 0.21 -13.05 2.24
CA ARG A 540 0.31 -13.53 0.85
C ARG A 540 -0.70 -14.64 0.50
N GLY A 541 -1.02 -14.72 -0.80
CA GLY A 541 -1.87 -15.74 -1.39
C GLY A 541 -3.34 -15.34 -1.51
N ASP A 542 -3.81 -15.08 -2.72
CA ASP A 542 -5.25 -14.93 -3.01
C ASP A 542 -5.85 -16.34 -3.22
N ALA A 543 -5.96 -17.09 -2.12
CA ALA A 543 -6.14 -18.54 -2.18
C ALA A 543 -7.42 -18.96 -2.92
N LEU A 544 -8.54 -18.27 -2.65
CA LEU A 544 -9.82 -18.56 -3.33
C LEU A 544 -9.72 -18.33 -4.84
N ARG A 545 -9.09 -17.22 -5.26
CA ARG A 545 -8.84 -16.92 -6.67
C ARG A 545 -7.95 -17.96 -7.32
N ILE A 546 -6.84 -18.33 -6.67
CA ILE A 546 -5.89 -19.34 -7.18
C ILE A 546 -6.58 -20.70 -7.36
N LEU A 547 -7.40 -21.14 -6.40
CA LEU A 547 -8.15 -22.39 -6.52
C LEU A 547 -9.16 -22.37 -7.68
N ASN A 548 -9.82 -21.23 -7.90
CA ASN A 548 -10.73 -21.04 -9.02
C ASN A 548 -9.97 -21.01 -10.37
N THR A 549 -8.97 -20.13 -10.53
CA THR A 549 -8.32 -19.86 -11.83
C THR A 549 -7.23 -20.86 -12.20
N VAL A 550 -6.40 -21.29 -11.24
CA VAL A 550 -5.29 -22.23 -11.46
C VAL A 550 -5.68 -23.65 -11.10
N GLY A 551 -6.40 -23.81 -9.98
CA GLY A 551 -6.85 -25.12 -9.51
C GLY A 551 -7.94 -25.75 -10.38
N GLY A 552 -8.68 -24.95 -11.15
CA GLY A 552 -9.79 -25.41 -11.98
C GLY A 552 -10.97 -25.93 -11.14
N ILE A 553 -11.09 -25.49 -9.88
CA ILE A 553 -12.14 -25.95 -8.99
C ILE A 553 -13.48 -25.37 -9.45
N LYS A 554 -14.43 -26.26 -9.77
CA LYS A 554 -15.77 -25.87 -10.23
C LYS A 554 -16.42 -24.92 -9.23
N THR A 555 -16.98 -23.85 -9.77
CA THR A 555 -17.55 -22.74 -9.01
C THR A 555 -18.98 -22.49 -9.46
N ALA A 556 -19.88 -22.29 -8.51
CA ALA A 556 -21.20 -21.72 -8.79
C ALA A 556 -21.15 -20.21 -8.59
N GLU A 557 -21.63 -19.45 -9.59
CA GLU A 557 -21.63 -17.99 -9.54
C GLU A 557 -23.02 -17.44 -9.23
N VAL A 558 -23.07 -16.47 -8.30
CA VAL A 558 -24.27 -15.71 -7.95
C VAL A 558 -23.94 -14.23 -8.13
N SER A 559 -24.43 -13.63 -9.23
CA SER A 559 -24.12 -12.25 -9.62
C SER A 559 -25.25 -11.27 -9.37
N LYS A 560 -26.51 -11.73 -9.29
CA LYS A 560 -27.67 -10.87 -9.07
C LYS A 560 -27.68 -10.26 -7.66
N ILE A 561 -27.51 -8.95 -7.59
CA ILE A 561 -27.44 -8.18 -6.34
C ILE A 561 -28.84 -7.76 -5.88
N TYR A 562 -29.19 -8.07 -4.63
CA TYR A 562 -30.48 -7.74 -4.02
C TYR A 562 -30.39 -6.64 -2.94
N ARG A 563 -29.17 -6.30 -2.48
CA ARG A 563 -28.94 -5.39 -1.35
C ARG A 563 -29.37 -3.95 -1.62
N GLN A 564 -28.95 -3.39 -2.76
CA GLN A 564 -29.26 -1.99 -3.08
C GLN A 564 -30.74 -1.86 -3.46
N ARG A 565 -31.43 -0.86 -2.88
CA ARG A 565 -32.85 -0.57 -3.15
C ARG A 565 -33.05 0.24 -4.43
N ASN A 566 -32.21 1.25 -4.63
CA ASN A 566 -32.20 2.08 -5.84
C ASN A 566 -31.61 1.32 -7.03
N GLU A 567 -32.26 1.39 -8.19
CA GLU A 567 -31.87 0.64 -9.39
C GLU A 567 -30.57 1.14 -10.02
N HIS A 568 -30.40 2.45 -10.18
CA HIS A 568 -29.17 3.03 -10.74
C HIS A 568 -27.96 2.74 -9.86
N TYR A 569 -28.10 2.87 -8.54
CA TYR A 569 -27.05 2.51 -7.60
C TYR A 569 -26.74 1.01 -7.64
N ARG A 570 -27.76 0.15 -7.74
CA ARG A 570 -27.57 -1.30 -7.93
C ARG A 570 -26.80 -1.59 -9.22
N ALA A 571 -27.12 -0.93 -10.33
CA ALA A 571 -26.44 -1.10 -11.60
C ALA A 571 -24.97 -0.69 -11.53
N ALA A 572 -24.63 0.39 -10.81
CA ALA A 572 -23.25 0.78 -10.57
C ALA A 572 -22.48 -0.29 -9.76
N VAL A 573 -23.07 -0.82 -8.69
CA VAL A 573 -22.45 -1.89 -7.88
C VAL A 573 -22.30 -3.18 -8.68
N GLN A 574 -23.22 -3.50 -9.59
CA GLN A 574 -23.10 -4.63 -10.52
C GLN A 574 -21.94 -4.47 -11.50
N ASN A 575 -21.72 -3.27 -12.05
CA ASN A 575 -20.57 -3.00 -12.89
C ASN A 575 -19.26 -3.16 -12.09
N LEU A 576 -19.20 -2.65 -10.85
CA LEU A 576 -18.04 -2.86 -9.96
C LEU A 576 -17.78 -4.34 -9.68
N SER A 577 -18.82 -5.15 -9.44
CA SER A 577 -18.63 -6.58 -9.17
C SER A 577 -18.13 -7.37 -10.38
N LYS A 578 -18.37 -6.88 -11.60
CA LYS A 578 -17.79 -7.42 -12.84
C LYS A 578 -16.37 -6.92 -13.11
N GLY A 579 -15.94 -5.83 -12.48
CA GLY A 579 -14.67 -5.15 -12.72
C GLY A 579 -14.76 -4.04 -13.77
N GLU A 580 -15.96 -3.65 -14.18
CA GLU A 580 -16.24 -2.53 -15.09
C GLU A 580 -16.20 -1.21 -14.31
N VAL A 581 -15.02 -0.86 -13.76
CA VAL A 581 -14.87 0.27 -12.83
C VAL A 581 -15.22 1.59 -13.47
N LYS A 582 -14.79 1.84 -14.70
CA LYS A 582 -15.06 3.09 -15.42
C LYS A 582 -16.57 3.33 -15.58
N ASP A 583 -17.29 2.35 -16.12
CA ASP A 583 -18.74 2.45 -16.32
C ASP A 583 -19.49 2.59 -14.99
N ALA A 584 -19.02 1.93 -13.93
CA ALA A 584 -19.58 2.11 -12.61
C ALA A 584 -19.34 3.52 -12.04
N PHE A 585 -18.14 4.06 -12.25
CA PHE A 585 -17.75 5.40 -11.81
C PHE A 585 -18.63 6.45 -12.50
N GLU A 586 -18.80 6.36 -13.81
CA GLU A 586 -19.69 7.23 -14.59
C GLU A 586 -21.14 7.15 -14.10
N LYS A 587 -21.65 5.94 -13.82
CA LYS A 587 -22.99 5.77 -13.23
C LYS A 587 -23.11 6.41 -11.85
N LEU A 588 -22.13 6.21 -10.97
CA LEU A 588 -22.11 6.84 -9.65
C LEU A 588 -22.05 8.36 -9.77
N ASP A 589 -21.28 8.90 -10.70
CA ASP A 589 -21.19 10.33 -10.92
C ASP A 589 -22.52 10.90 -11.43
N SER A 590 -23.16 10.23 -12.39
CA SER A 590 -24.44 10.65 -12.97
C SER A 590 -25.59 10.74 -11.96
N ILE A 591 -25.57 9.93 -10.90
CA ILE A 591 -26.56 9.97 -9.82
C ILE A 591 -26.15 10.88 -8.65
N GLY A 592 -25.06 11.64 -8.80
CA GLY A 592 -24.55 12.52 -7.76
C GLY A 592 -23.96 11.78 -6.57
N SER A 593 -23.47 10.55 -6.73
CA SER A 593 -22.77 9.85 -5.65
C SER A 593 -21.33 10.36 -5.47
N ILE A 594 -20.70 10.95 -6.49
CA ILE A 594 -19.32 11.45 -6.41
C ILE A 594 -19.32 12.97 -6.23
N GLN A 595 -18.98 13.40 -5.03
CA GLN A 595 -18.96 14.78 -4.56
C GLN A 595 -17.55 15.35 -4.71
N SER A 596 -17.43 16.45 -5.47
CA SER A 596 -16.22 17.25 -5.47
C SER A 596 -16.14 18.03 -4.14
N ILE A 597 -14.97 18.00 -3.50
CA ILE A 597 -14.75 18.70 -2.22
C ILE A 597 -13.73 19.83 -2.38
N ASP A 598 -13.84 20.81 -1.49
CA ASP A 598 -12.80 21.81 -1.29
C ASP A 598 -11.59 21.15 -0.61
N PRO A 599 -10.40 21.13 -1.25
CA PRO A 599 -9.19 20.58 -0.65
C PRO A 599 -8.83 21.21 0.69
N LEU A 600 -9.22 22.48 0.92
CA LEU A 600 -8.98 23.18 2.19
C LEU A 600 -9.88 22.69 3.33
N LYS A 601 -11.00 22.03 3.01
CA LYS A 601 -11.99 21.52 3.99
C LYS A 601 -12.50 20.14 3.56
N PRO A 602 -11.60 19.16 3.40
CA PRO A 602 -11.90 17.92 2.68
C PRO A 602 -12.99 17.08 3.37
N ASN A 603 -13.13 17.21 4.69
CA ASN A 603 -14.06 16.41 5.48
C ASN A 603 -15.42 17.08 5.71
N LYS A 604 -15.57 18.39 5.43
CA LYS A 604 -16.73 19.16 5.90
C LYS A 604 -18.05 18.62 5.36
N ALA A 605 -18.15 18.45 4.04
CA ALA A 605 -19.36 17.94 3.39
C ALA A 605 -19.73 16.53 3.88
N LEU A 606 -18.72 15.66 3.99
CA LEU A 606 -18.87 14.30 4.53
C LEU A 606 -19.43 14.32 5.95
N VAL A 607 -18.86 15.13 6.83
CA VAL A 607 -19.26 15.24 8.23
C VAL A 607 -20.69 15.75 8.36
N ASP A 608 -21.05 16.78 7.60
CA ASP A 608 -22.39 17.36 7.63
C ASP A 608 -23.44 16.33 7.18
N ASP A 609 -23.17 15.63 6.08
CA ASP A 609 -24.04 14.58 5.53
C ASP A 609 -24.17 13.37 6.47
N TYR A 610 -23.06 12.94 7.08
CA TYR A 610 -23.05 11.84 8.05
C TYR A 610 -23.90 12.18 9.28
N VAL A 611 -23.72 13.38 9.84
CA VAL A 611 -24.49 13.81 11.01
C VAL A 611 -25.98 13.95 10.67
N GLU A 612 -26.32 14.42 9.47
CA GLU A 612 -27.70 14.45 9.00
C GLU A 612 -28.32 13.04 8.93
N ALA A 613 -27.60 12.06 8.38
CA ALA A 613 -28.07 10.67 8.31
C ALA A 613 -28.29 10.06 9.70
N VAL A 614 -27.37 10.30 10.64
CA VAL A 614 -27.50 9.87 12.04
C VAL A 614 -28.72 10.52 12.70
N LYS A 615 -28.96 11.83 12.48
CA LYS A 615 -30.15 12.54 12.99
C LYS A 615 -31.47 11.98 12.43
N LYS A 616 -31.47 11.49 11.19
CA LYS A 616 -32.62 10.80 10.57
C LYS A 616 -32.80 9.36 11.06
N GLY A 617 -31.96 8.88 12.00
CA GLY A 617 -32.03 7.52 12.53
C GLY A 617 -31.57 6.44 11.57
N LYS A 618 -30.90 6.81 10.47
CA LYS A 618 -30.37 5.84 9.49
C LYS A 618 -29.09 5.20 10.01
N SER A 619 -28.88 3.94 9.67
CA SER A 619 -27.56 3.31 9.87
C SER A 619 -26.57 3.89 8.85
N ALA A 620 -25.46 4.44 9.35
CA ALA A 620 -24.46 5.14 8.55
C ALA A 620 -23.07 4.54 8.78
N LEU A 621 -22.25 4.52 7.73
CA LEU A 621 -20.86 4.08 7.79
C LEU A 621 -19.95 5.09 7.10
N VAL A 622 -18.86 5.46 7.75
CA VAL A 622 -17.78 6.23 7.12
C VAL A 622 -16.58 5.35 6.83
N VAL A 623 -16.09 5.41 5.60
CA VAL A 623 -14.96 4.60 5.10
C VAL A 623 -13.84 5.50 4.59
N SER A 624 -12.59 5.17 4.93
CA SER A 624 -11.37 5.79 4.39
C SER A 624 -10.37 4.72 3.98
N PRO A 625 -9.60 4.87 2.87
CA PRO A 625 -8.55 3.92 2.51
C PRO A 625 -7.42 3.84 3.55
N THR A 626 -7.04 4.97 4.16
CA THR A 626 -5.91 5.05 5.11
C THR A 626 -6.37 5.32 6.54
N HIS A 627 -5.58 4.84 7.51
CA HIS A 627 -5.82 5.10 8.93
C HIS A 627 -5.66 6.58 9.29
N GLU A 628 -4.67 7.25 8.72
CA GLU A 628 -4.40 8.66 8.98
C GLU A 628 -5.58 9.54 8.57
N GLN A 629 -6.09 9.39 7.34
CA GLN A 629 -7.28 10.10 6.89
C GLN A 629 -8.51 9.71 7.72
N GLY A 630 -8.63 8.43 8.11
CA GLY A 630 -9.71 7.96 8.98
C GLY A 630 -9.71 8.62 10.37
N ASP A 631 -8.53 8.83 10.96
CA ASP A 631 -8.36 9.51 12.24
C ASP A 631 -8.69 11.01 12.12
N GLN A 632 -8.32 11.66 11.01
CA GLN A 632 -8.70 13.06 10.72
C GLN A 632 -10.22 13.22 10.58
N VAL A 633 -10.85 12.40 9.73
CA VAL A 633 -12.31 12.39 9.55
C VAL A 633 -13.03 12.11 10.88
N THR A 634 -12.52 11.16 11.67
CA THR A 634 -13.06 10.85 13.01
C THR A 634 -13.04 12.07 13.92
N LYS A 635 -11.94 12.84 13.93
CA LYS A 635 -11.83 14.05 14.74
C LYS A 635 -12.90 15.07 14.38
N ASP A 636 -13.11 15.32 13.08
CA ASP A 636 -14.08 16.30 12.60
C ASP A 636 -15.52 15.85 12.84
N ILE A 637 -15.81 14.56 12.64
CA ILE A 637 -17.11 13.95 13.01
C ILE A 637 -17.38 14.18 14.49
N ARG A 638 -16.42 13.85 15.38
CA ARG A 638 -16.60 14.00 16.83
C ARG A 638 -16.82 15.46 17.23
N GLN A 639 -16.10 16.40 16.63
CA GLN A 639 -16.33 17.83 16.87
C GLN A 639 -17.76 18.24 16.52
N LYS A 640 -18.28 17.82 15.36
CA LYS A 640 -19.65 18.13 14.94
C LYS A 640 -20.71 17.43 15.80
N LEU A 641 -20.48 16.18 16.19
CA LEU A 641 -21.38 15.43 17.08
C LEU A 641 -21.46 16.07 18.48
N LYS A 642 -20.35 16.58 19.03
CA LYS A 642 -20.33 17.33 20.30
C LYS A 642 -21.08 18.65 20.18
N ALA A 643 -20.84 19.40 19.12
CA ALA A 643 -21.52 20.67 18.86
C ALA A 643 -23.03 20.48 18.71
N SER A 644 -23.45 19.36 18.13
CA SER A 644 -24.86 18.97 17.96
C SER A 644 -25.49 18.32 19.21
N GLY A 645 -24.72 18.09 20.28
CA GLY A 645 -25.19 17.44 21.50
C GLY A 645 -25.47 15.93 21.38
N ILE A 646 -25.09 15.29 20.28
CA ILE A 646 -25.27 13.85 20.05
C ILE A 646 -24.31 13.04 20.92
N ILE A 647 -23.08 13.54 21.10
CA ILE A 647 -22.13 13.01 22.08
C ILE A 647 -21.81 14.06 23.15
N GLY A 648 -21.40 13.59 24.33
CA GLY A 648 -21.09 14.44 25.47
C GLY A 648 -19.95 15.42 25.20
N LYS A 649 -20.02 16.62 25.79
CA LYS A 649 -18.97 17.65 25.68
C LYS A 649 -17.70 17.31 26.46
N LYS A 650 -17.84 16.56 27.57
CA LYS A 650 -16.71 16.16 28.42
C LYS A 650 -15.99 14.96 27.80
N GLU A 651 -14.68 15.05 27.72
CA GLU A 651 -13.80 13.96 27.29
C GLU A 651 -12.99 13.43 28.45
N ILE A 652 -12.75 12.12 28.43
CA ILE A 652 -11.83 11.44 29.34
C ILE A 652 -10.82 10.69 28.49
N SER A 653 -9.54 10.84 28.85
CA SER A 653 -8.45 10.13 28.17
C SER A 653 -8.36 8.69 28.67
N ALA A 654 -8.25 7.75 27.74
CA ALA A 654 -7.97 6.35 28.00
C ALA A 654 -6.71 5.91 27.22
N THR A 655 -6.12 4.78 27.63
CA THR A 655 -4.98 4.23 26.91
C THR A 655 -5.42 3.60 25.59
N ARG A 656 -4.69 3.86 24.50
CA ARG A 656 -4.80 3.21 23.20
C ARG A 656 -3.49 2.53 22.83
N LEU A 657 -3.57 1.27 22.42
CA LEU A 657 -2.46 0.51 21.86
C LEU A 657 -2.64 0.44 20.34
N ALA A 658 -1.91 1.27 19.62
CA ALA A 658 -1.92 1.30 18.16
C ALA A 658 -0.90 0.29 17.62
N ASN A 659 -1.35 -0.69 16.83
CA ASN A 659 -0.44 -1.70 16.26
C ASN A 659 0.51 -1.05 15.25
N ILE A 660 1.80 -1.33 15.37
CA ILE A 660 2.84 -0.81 14.47
C ILE A 660 2.87 -1.59 13.14
N ASN A 661 2.25 -2.77 13.08
CA ASN A 661 2.10 -3.62 11.89
C ASN A 661 3.44 -3.96 11.19
N LEU A 662 4.52 -4.08 11.97
CA LEU A 662 5.81 -4.55 11.47
C LEU A 662 5.70 -6.01 10.98
N THR A 663 6.34 -6.28 9.84
CA THR A 663 6.60 -7.64 9.36
C THR A 663 7.52 -8.41 10.30
N GLU A 664 7.55 -9.74 10.22
CA GLU A 664 8.43 -10.59 11.01
C GLU A 664 9.92 -10.21 10.82
N ALA A 665 10.32 -9.91 9.58
CA ALA A 665 11.65 -9.40 9.25
C ALA A 665 11.96 -8.09 10.00
N GLN A 666 11.03 -7.14 9.96
CA GLN A 666 11.19 -5.86 10.66
C GLN A 666 11.19 -6.01 12.18
N LYS A 667 10.40 -6.92 12.75
CA LYS A 667 10.39 -7.23 14.20
C LYS A 667 11.72 -7.83 14.66
N SER A 668 12.42 -8.56 13.79
CA SER A 668 13.72 -9.16 14.12
C SER A 668 14.87 -8.15 14.14
N ASP A 669 14.68 -7.00 13.50
CA ASP A 669 15.67 -5.93 13.43
C ASP A 669 15.43 -4.90 14.54
N TRP A 670 16.35 -4.89 15.50
CA TRP A 670 16.32 -4.03 16.68
C TRP A 670 16.16 -2.54 16.36
N ARG A 671 16.63 -2.09 15.18
CA ARG A 671 16.55 -0.69 14.74
C ARG A 671 15.10 -0.21 14.54
N ASN A 672 14.16 -1.14 14.38
CA ASN A 672 12.74 -0.83 14.22
C ASN A 672 11.99 -0.80 15.57
N LEU A 673 12.66 -1.13 16.68
CA LEU A 673 12.07 -1.15 18.02
C LEU A 673 12.63 0.00 18.86
N GLN A 674 11.73 0.82 19.41
CA GLN A 674 12.07 1.95 20.25
C GLN A 674 11.68 1.67 21.70
N LYS A 675 12.42 2.26 22.64
CA LYS A 675 12.08 2.22 24.07
C LYS A 675 10.65 2.75 24.26
N GLY A 676 9.85 2.05 25.07
CA GLY A 676 8.45 2.39 25.29
C GLY A 676 7.46 1.68 24.35
N HIS A 677 7.92 1.03 23.27
CA HIS A 677 7.04 0.15 22.49
C HIS A 677 6.50 -0.97 23.37
N VAL A 678 5.22 -1.24 23.27
CA VAL A 678 4.53 -2.27 24.05
C VAL A 678 4.57 -3.60 23.27
N VAL A 679 5.02 -4.66 23.92
CA VAL A 679 5.09 -6.02 23.37
C VAL A 679 4.01 -6.87 24.02
N GLN A 680 3.15 -7.49 23.23
CA GLN A 680 2.13 -8.40 23.75
C GLN A 680 2.26 -9.78 23.11
N PHE A 681 2.42 -10.80 23.95
CA PHE A 681 2.66 -12.17 23.48
C PHE A 681 1.36 -12.91 23.13
N ASN A 682 1.35 -13.52 21.95
CA ASN A 682 0.31 -14.39 21.43
C ASN A 682 0.49 -15.85 21.86
N GLN A 683 1.74 -16.25 22.17
CA GLN A 683 2.13 -17.60 22.58
C GLN A 683 2.98 -17.58 23.85
N ASN A 684 3.17 -18.74 24.47
CA ASN A 684 4.12 -18.89 25.57
C ASN A 684 5.56 -18.87 25.04
N ALA A 685 6.46 -18.21 25.76
CA ALA A 685 7.89 -18.23 25.51
C ALA A 685 8.65 -18.43 26.84
N PRO A 686 9.95 -18.79 26.83
CA PRO A 686 10.70 -19.00 28.07
C PRO A 686 10.59 -17.80 29.02
N GLY A 687 10.03 -18.01 30.20
CA GLY A 687 9.80 -16.95 31.21
C GLY A 687 8.66 -15.96 30.88
N ILE A 688 7.91 -16.17 29.80
CA ILE A 688 6.87 -15.28 29.27
C ILE A 688 5.58 -16.05 29.04
N LYS A 689 4.49 -15.63 29.69
CA LYS A 689 3.16 -16.25 29.53
C LYS A 689 2.41 -15.65 28.33
N ARG A 690 1.63 -16.47 27.65
CA ARG A 690 0.67 -16.01 26.62
C ARG A 690 -0.24 -14.91 27.19
N GLY A 691 -0.44 -13.86 26.41
CA GLY A 691 -1.26 -12.70 26.76
C GLY A 691 -0.54 -11.65 27.62
N SER A 692 0.66 -11.94 28.13
CA SER A 692 1.41 -10.97 28.93
C SER A 692 1.85 -9.76 28.12
N ILE A 693 1.85 -8.60 28.79
CA ILE A 693 2.22 -7.30 28.24
C ILE A 693 3.55 -6.89 28.84
N TRP A 694 4.46 -6.45 27.98
CA TRP A 694 5.80 -6.00 28.30
C TRP A 694 6.07 -4.68 27.57
N THR A 695 7.14 -3.98 27.94
CA THR A 695 7.59 -2.76 27.26
C THR A 695 9.04 -2.93 26.84
N VAL A 696 9.40 -2.50 25.64
CA VAL A 696 10.80 -2.43 25.19
C VAL A 696 11.55 -1.47 26.11
N ASP A 697 12.56 -2.00 26.81
CA ASP A 697 13.37 -1.27 27.78
C ASP A 697 14.65 -0.73 27.14
N ASN A 698 15.35 -1.58 26.39
CA ASN A 698 16.50 -1.22 25.58
C ASN A 698 16.47 -1.93 24.23
N SER A 699 16.98 -1.27 23.19
CA SER A 699 17.12 -1.83 21.85
C SER A 699 18.46 -1.39 21.27
N SER A 700 19.33 -2.35 21.00
CA SER A 700 20.69 -2.09 20.51
C SER A 700 21.22 -3.27 19.69
N GLU A 701 22.42 -3.12 19.13
CA GLU A 701 23.12 -4.20 18.43
C GLU A 701 23.36 -5.44 19.30
N LYS A 702 23.43 -5.30 20.63
CA LYS A 702 23.56 -6.43 21.57
C LYS A 702 22.27 -7.24 21.76
N GLY A 703 21.17 -6.78 21.17
CA GLY A 703 19.84 -7.35 21.32
C GLY A 703 18.84 -6.38 21.97
N ILE A 704 17.64 -6.91 22.18
CA ILE A 704 16.48 -6.15 22.64
C ILE A 704 16.07 -6.72 23.99
N THR A 705 15.88 -5.86 24.98
CA THR A 705 15.34 -6.25 26.30
C THR A 705 13.96 -5.67 26.51
N ILE A 706 13.11 -6.43 27.18
CA ILE A 706 11.75 -6.08 27.54
C ILE A 706 11.58 -6.13 29.05
N LYS A 707 10.75 -5.24 29.58
CA LYS A 707 10.45 -5.09 31.01
C LYS A 707 8.95 -5.25 31.27
N ASN A 708 8.58 -6.01 32.29
CA ASN A 708 7.19 -6.13 32.74
C ASN A 708 6.87 -5.08 33.83
N HIS A 709 5.62 -5.06 34.30
CA HIS A 709 5.16 -4.14 35.35
C HIS A 709 5.81 -4.39 36.73
N GLU A 710 6.27 -5.61 37.02
CA GLU A 710 6.98 -5.98 38.25
C GLU A 710 8.47 -5.58 38.20
N GLY A 711 8.94 -5.04 37.08
CA GLY A 711 10.32 -4.64 36.88
C GLY A 711 11.26 -5.74 36.38
N LYS A 712 10.76 -6.96 36.17
CA LYS A 712 11.53 -8.07 35.59
C LYS A 712 11.92 -7.74 34.14
N VAL A 713 13.20 -7.93 33.83
CA VAL A 713 13.77 -7.70 32.49
C VAL A 713 14.12 -9.05 31.86
N LEU A 714 13.75 -9.24 30.59
CA LEU A 714 14.08 -10.42 29.78
C LEU A 714 14.53 -10.01 28.37
N PRO A 715 15.33 -10.84 27.67
CA PRO A 715 15.57 -10.64 26.24
C PRO A 715 14.30 -10.90 25.43
N LEU A 716 14.04 -10.09 24.41
CA LEU A 716 12.97 -10.32 23.44
C LEU A 716 13.38 -11.46 22.48
N PRO A 717 12.58 -12.54 22.32
CA PRO A 717 12.90 -13.63 21.41
C PRO A 717 12.66 -13.23 19.95
N THR A 718 13.60 -12.48 19.34
CA THR A 718 13.49 -11.97 17.96
C THR A 718 13.36 -13.07 16.90
N GLN A 719 13.87 -14.27 17.18
CA GLN A 719 13.71 -15.45 16.32
C GLN A 719 12.29 -16.06 16.32
N LYS A 720 11.44 -15.64 17.27
CA LYS A 720 10.03 -16.03 17.36
C LYS A 720 9.12 -14.81 17.19
N SER A 721 9.43 -13.96 16.22
CA SER A 721 8.70 -12.70 15.97
C SER A 721 7.23 -12.88 15.59
N SER A 722 6.81 -14.09 15.19
CA SER A 722 5.41 -14.47 15.01
C SER A 722 4.61 -14.56 16.32
N ASP A 723 5.29 -14.76 17.45
CA ASP A 723 4.66 -15.07 18.74
C ASP A 723 4.23 -13.84 19.52
N TYR A 724 4.49 -12.63 19.02
CA TYR A 724 4.11 -11.37 19.67
C TYR A 724 3.81 -10.26 18.67
N ASP A 725 3.04 -9.29 19.13
CA ASP A 725 2.73 -8.05 18.41
C ASP A 725 3.34 -6.84 19.12
N LEU A 726 3.65 -5.81 18.34
CA LEU A 726 4.23 -4.55 18.82
C LEU A 726 3.22 -3.41 18.66
N TYR A 727 3.12 -2.61 19.71
CA TYR A 727 2.19 -1.49 19.79
C TYR A 727 2.91 -0.22 20.21
N ARG A 728 2.46 0.91 19.68
CA ARG A 728 2.72 2.22 20.26
C ARG A 728 1.63 2.53 21.28
N LYS A 729 2.03 3.03 22.44
CA LYS A 729 1.11 3.50 23.48
C LYS A 729 0.74 4.95 23.17
N ASP A 730 -0.51 5.16 22.80
CA ASP A 730 -1.12 6.46 22.51
C ASP A 730 -2.26 6.72 23.53
N GLU A 731 -2.80 7.93 23.52
CA GLU A 731 -4.02 8.28 24.24
C GLU A 731 -5.22 8.38 23.30
N ILE A 732 -6.41 8.09 23.83
CA ILE A 732 -7.67 8.27 23.12
C ILE A 732 -8.68 9.00 24.00
N ALA A 733 -9.17 10.12 23.50
CA ALA A 733 -10.20 10.90 24.17
C ALA A 733 -11.59 10.30 23.88
N LEU A 734 -12.34 9.96 24.93
CA LEU A 734 -13.66 9.35 24.84
C LEU A 734 -14.70 10.23 25.52
N ALA A 735 -15.88 10.33 24.91
CA ALA A 735 -17.05 11.00 25.46
C ALA A 735 -18.25 10.04 25.53
N LYS A 736 -19.22 10.36 26.40
CA LYS A 736 -20.51 9.64 26.42
C LYS A 736 -21.17 9.72 25.03
N GLY A 737 -21.64 8.58 24.52
CA GLY A 737 -22.22 8.43 23.19
C GLY A 737 -21.20 8.16 22.08
N ASP A 738 -19.89 8.21 22.36
CA ASP A 738 -18.90 7.79 21.35
C ASP A 738 -19.11 6.32 20.98
N THR A 739 -18.85 6.01 19.71
CA THR A 739 -18.78 4.63 19.25
C THR A 739 -17.31 4.22 19.12
N ILE A 740 -16.94 3.12 19.77
CA ILE A 740 -15.60 2.55 19.75
C ILE A 740 -15.59 1.16 19.14
N ARG A 741 -14.41 0.71 18.71
CA ARG A 741 -14.15 -0.62 18.19
C ARG A 741 -13.03 -1.27 18.99
N ILE A 742 -13.24 -2.53 19.36
CA ILE A 742 -12.22 -3.38 19.96
C ILE A 742 -11.20 -3.77 18.88
N THR A 743 -9.91 -3.56 19.14
CA THR A 743 -8.83 -3.79 18.16
C THR A 743 -8.11 -5.13 18.34
N ARG A 744 -8.44 -5.87 19.40
CA ARG A 744 -7.87 -7.19 19.71
C ARG A 744 -8.85 -8.02 20.53
N ASN A 745 -8.87 -9.34 20.35
CA ASN A 745 -9.68 -10.21 21.20
C ASN A 745 -9.22 -10.10 22.66
N GLY A 746 -10.17 -10.09 23.59
CA GLY A 746 -9.89 -10.00 25.01
C GLY A 746 -11.11 -10.31 25.86
N PHE A 747 -11.08 -9.88 27.11
CA PHE A 747 -12.17 -9.99 28.06
C PHE A 747 -12.38 -8.66 28.77
N ASP A 748 -13.60 -8.41 29.21
CA ASP A 748 -13.91 -7.30 30.10
C ASP A 748 -13.63 -7.69 31.58
N GLU A 749 -13.91 -6.78 32.52
CA GLU A 749 -13.68 -7.03 33.95
C GLU A 749 -14.56 -8.16 34.53
N GLU A 750 -15.71 -8.44 33.91
CA GLU A 750 -16.62 -9.53 34.28
C GLU A 750 -16.31 -10.85 33.54
N LYS A 751 -15.15 -10.93 32.86
CA LYS A 751 -14.73 -12.08 32.03
C LYS A 751 -15.66 -12.37 30.85
N LYS A 752 -16.47 -11.40 30.43
CA LYS A 752 -17.22 -11.48 29.16
C LYS A 752 -16.26 -11.28 28.00
N ARG A 753 -16.43 -12.08 26.95
CA ARG A 753 -15.55 -12.08 25.79
C ARG A 753 -15.77 -10.84 24.92
N LEU A 754 -14.67 -10.19 24.54
CA LEU A 754 -14.61 -9.12 23.57
C LEU A 754 -13.90 -9.61 22.29
N ASN A 755 -14.47 -9.31 21.14
CA ASN A 755 -13.94 -9.75 19.85
C ASN A 755 -13.31 -8.58 19.07
N ASN A 756 -12.20 -8.83 18.39
CA ASN A 756 -11.62 -7.87 17.46
C ASN A 756 -12.65 -7.50 16.37
N GLY A 757 -12.84 -6.20 16.16
CA GLY A 757 -13.83 -5.64 15.24
C GLY A 757 -15.18 -5.30 15.88
N GLN A 758 -15.45 -5.80 17.10
CA GLN A 758 -16.69 -5.54 17.82
C GLN A 758 -16.84 -4.05 18.09
N THR A 759 -18.01 -3.51 17.76
CA THR A 759 -18.36 -2.10 17.93
C THR A 759 -19.24 -1.91 19.17
N LEU A 760 -18.92 -0.93 20.01
CA LEU A 760 -19.59 -0.66 21.28
C LEU A 760 -19.82 0.85 21.45
N GLU A 761 -20.92 1.22 22.08
CA GLU A 761 -21.23 2.61 22.47
C GLU A 761 -20.72 2.88 23.90
N VAL A 762 -20.13 4.05 24.12
CA VAL A 762 -19.70 4.53 25.44
C VAL A 762 -20.92 5.09 26.19
N VAL A 763 -21.43 4.34 27.17
CA VAL A 763 -22.60 4.75 27.96
C VAL A 763 -22.22 5.77 29.02
N SER A 764 -21.13 5.53 29.72
CA SER A 764 -20.60 6.42 30.73
C SER A 764 -19.13 6.13 30.99
N VAL A 765 -18.41 7.14 31.46
CA VAL A 765 -17.09 6.96 32.03
C VAL A 765 -17.19 7.29 33.52
N ARG A 766 -16.81 6.33 34.36
CA ARG A 766 -16.89 6.46 35.83
C ARG A 766 -15.75 7.34 36.34
N LYS A 767 -15.88 7.87 37.56
CA LYS A 767 -14.88 8.76 38.18
C LYS A 767 -13.50 8.10 38.36
N ASN A 768 -13.45 6.79 38.48
CA ASN A 768 -12.22 5.99 38.56
C ASN A 768 -11.59 5.68 37.19
N GLY A 769 -12.13 6.26 36.10
CA GLY A 769 -11.66 6.04 34.73
C GLY A 769 -12.22 4.80 34.03
N SER A 770 -13.05 3.97 34.69
CA SER A 770 -13.63 2.80 34.02
C SER A 770 -14.71 3.18 33.01
N LEU A 771 -14.75 2.44 31.90
CA LEU A 771 -15.64 2.63 30.77
C LEU A 771 -16.79 1.64 30.88
N LEU A 772 -18.02 2.15 30.94
CA LEU A 772 -19.21 1.34 30.75
C LEU A 772 -19.62 1.42 29.28
N LEU A 773 -19.65 0.26 28.63
CA LEU A 773 -19.92 0.13 27.21
C LEU A 773 -21.17 -0.70 26.97
N ARG A 774 -21.84 -0.46 25.84
CA ARG A 774 -23.02 -1.22 25.42
C ARG A 774 -22.90 -1.65 23.97
N ASN A 775 -23.26 -2.90 23.70
CA ASN A 775 -23.47 -3.37 22.34
C ASN A 775 -24.88 -2.97 21.88
N ASN A 776 -25.00 -2.21 20.80
CA ASN A 776 -26.29 -1.73 20.33
C ASN A 776 -27.20 -2.81 19.73
N ALA A 777 -26.61 -3.90 19.22
CA ALA A 777 -27.36 -5.04 18.69
C ALA A 777 -27.85 -5.97 19.81
N SER A 778 -26.93 -6.50 20.63
CA SER A 778 -27.29 -7.46 21.68
C SER A 778 -27.81 -6.83 22.98
N LYS A 779 -27.70 -5.50 23.12
CA LYS A 779 -27.94 -4.74 24.35
C LYS A 779 -27.06 -5.13 25.55
N GLY A 780 -26.09 -6.04 25.36
CA GLY A 780 -25.16 -6.44 26.40
C GLY A 780 -24.23 -5.32 26.83
N THR A 781 -23.94 -5.27 28.14
CA THR A 781 -23.02 -4.29 28.75
C THR A 781 -21.66 -4.91 29.07
N TYR A 782 -20.63 -4.08 28.98
CA TYR A 782 -19.23 -4.44 29.24
C TYR A 782 -18.55 -3.35 30.07
N GLU A 783 -17.67 -3.76 30.98
CA GLU A 783 -16.87 -2.82 31.79
C GLU A 783 -15.37 -2.97 31.49
N LEU A 784 -14.72 -1.87 31.08
CA LEU A 784 -13.29 -1.83 30.81
C LEU A 784 -12.56 -0.85 31.72
N LYS A 785 -11.33 -1.18 32.10
CA LYS A 785 -10.43 -0.23 32.75
C LYS A 785 -9.90 0.82 31.78
N GLN A 786 -9.48 1.95 32.33
CA GLN A 786 -8.89 3.06 31.58
C GLN A 786 -7.63 2.66 30.79
N ASP A 787 -6.90 1.65 31.26
CA ASP A 787 -5.65 1.14 30.69
C ASP A 787 -5.83 -0.08 29.77
N TYR A 788 -7.07 -0.47 29.43
CA TYR A 788 -7.37 -1.64 28.58
C TYR A 788 -6.60 -1.63 27.23
N GLY A 789 -6.37 -0.46 26.64
CA GLY A 789 -5.48 -0.28 25.50
C GLY A 789 -6.06 -0.69 24.14
N HIS A 790 -6.73 -1.83 24.02
CA HIS A 790 -7.16 -2.38 22.72
C HIS A 790 -8.49 -1.81 22.20
N LEU A 791 -8.54 -0.49 22.05
CA LEU A 791 -9.71 0.24 21.58
C LEU A 791 -9.33 1.36 20.60
N ALA A 792 -10.22 1.65 19.66
CA ALA A 792 -10.11 2.77 18.72
C ALA A 792 -11.50 3.37 18.49
N HIS A 793 -11.58 4.61 18.00
CA HIS A 793 -12.87 5.15 17.54
C HIS A 793 -13.41 4.33 16.35
N ALA A 794 -14.74 4.24 16.27
CA ALA A 794 -15.44 3.52 15.19
C ALA A 794 -16.19 4.45 14.23
N HIS A 795 -16.04 5.78 14.37
CA HIS A 795 -16.73 6.77 13.54
C HIS A 795 -16.31 6.69 12.06
N CYS A 796 -15.04 6.42 11.79
CA CYS A 796 -14.52 6.10 10.46
C CYS A 796 -13.66 4.84 10.53
N ILE A 797 -13.81 3.95 9.55
CA ILE A 797 -13.05 2.69 9.48
C ILE A 797 -12.45 2.48 8.09
N THR A 798 -11.48 1.57 7.99
CA THR A 798 -10.93 1.18 6.69
C THR A 798 -11.88 0.28 5.91
N SER A 799 -11.72 0.24 4.58
CA SER A 799 -12.51 -0.64 3.70
C SER A 799 -12.41 -2.12 4.12
N HIS A 800 -11.23 -2.59 4.51
CA HIS A 800 -11.01 -3.93 5.06
C HIS A 800 -11.85 -4.19 6.31
N ALA A 801 -11.90 -3.23 7.24
CA ALA A 801 -12.69 -3.36 8.46
C ALA A 801 -14.21 -3.18 8.22
N SER A 802 -14.60 -2.65 7.06
CA SER A 802 -16.00 -2.54 6.63
C SER A 802 -16.53 -3.81 5.96
N GLN A 803 -15.66 -4.72 5.54
CA GLN A 803 -16.07 -5.91 4.80
C GLN A 803 -17.05 -6.76 5.61
N GLY A 804 -18.07 -7.26 4.91
CA GLY A 804 -19.21 -7.97 5.52
C GLY A 804 -20.28 -7.07 6.14
N LYS A 805 -20.00 -5.78 6.44
CA LYS A 805 -21.00 -4.87 6.99
C LYS A 805 -22.02 -4.45 5.93
N THR A 806 -23.22 -4.09 6.40
CA THR A 806 -24.29 -3.50 5.59
C THR A 806 -24.95 -2.38 6.39
N VAL A 807 -25.11 -1.21 5.78
CA VAL A 807 -25.77 -0.03 6.38
C VAL A 807 -26.71 0.60 5.36
N ASP A 808 -27.56 1.53 5.78
CA ASP A 808 -28.45 2.24 4.87
C ASP A 808 -27.65 3.19 3.98
N GLU A 809 -26.69 3.91 4.55
CA GLU A 809 -25.89 4.91 3.84
C GLU A 809 -24.39 4.82 4.14
N VAL A 810 -23.56 4.99 3.11
CA VAL A 810 -22.10 4.98 3.23
C VAL A 810 -21.51 6.31 2.75
N PHE A 811 -20.54 6.81 3.49
CA PHE A 811 -19.78 8.02 3.19
C PHE A 811 -18.30 7.65 3.06
N ILE A 812 -17.69 7.92 1.91
CA ILE A 812 -16.36 7.44 1.56
C ILE A 812 -15.45 8.64 1.38
N SER A 813 -14.48 8.81 2.28
CA SER A 813 -13.46 9.86 2.19
C SER A 813 -12.33 9.41 1.26
N GLN A 814 -12.20 10.07 0.11
CA GLN A 814 -11.25 9.74 -0.96
C GLN A 814 -10.54 11.02 -1.51
N PRO A 815 -9.89 11.84 -0.66
CA PRO A 815 -9.03 12.91 -1.17
C PRO A 815 -7.74 12.33 -1.80
N ALA A 816 -7.00 13.14 -2.55
CA ALA A 816 -5.81 12.69 -3.28
C ALA A 816 -4.75 12.03 -2.38
N ALA A 817 -4.68 12.41 -1.09
CA ALA A 817 -3.93 11.72 -0.02
C ALA A 817 -4.02 10.19 -0.07
N THR A 818 -5.20 9.68 -0.40
CA THR A 818 -5.57 8.29 -0.21
C THR A 818 -5.48 7.47 -1.48
N PHE A 819 -5.21 8.09 -2.62
CA PHE A 819 -5.10 7.42 -3.91
C PHE A 819 -4.03 6.32 -3.95
N PRO A 820 -2.84 6.46 -3.31
CA PRO A 820 -1.87 5.36 -3.26
C PRO A 820 -2.37 4.10 -2.53
N ALA A 821 -3.44 4.22 -1.73
CA ALA A 821 -4.09 3.12 -1.04
C ALA A 821 -5.45 2.73 -1.67
N THR A 822 -5.75 3.26 -2.86
CA THR A 822 -6.99 3.02 -3.60
C THR A 822 -6.74 2.10 -4.79
N ASP A 823 -7.56 1.08 -4.90
CA ASP A 823 -7.59 0.13 -6.02
C ASP A 823 -9.04 -0.30 -6.29
N ALA A 824 -9.26 -1.08 -7.34
CA ALA A 824 -10.59 -1.55 -7.72
C ALA A 824 -11.31 -2.33 -6.59
N LYS A 825 -10.58 -3.12 -5.79
CA LYS A 825 -11.14 -3.93 -4.72
C LYS A 825 -11.58 -3.04 -3.55
N GLN A 826 -10.73 -2.09 -3.16
CA GLN A 826 -11.00 -1.08 -2.15
C GLN A 826 -12.21 -0.23 -2.51
N PHE A 827 -12.29 0.24 -3.74
CA PHE A 827 -13.39 1.06 -4.22
C PHE A 827 -14.70 0.26 -4.22
N TYR A 828 -14.71 -0.94 -4.79
CA TYR A 828 -15.87 -1.84 -4.78
C TYR A 828 -16.34 -2.20 -3.38
N VAL A 829 -15.43 -2.58 -2.47
CA VAL A 829 -15.80 -2.93 -1.09
C VAL A 829 -16.43 -1.73 -0.41
N SER A 830 -15.86 -0.53 -0.55
CA SER A 830 -16.38 0.68 0.10
C SER A 830 -17.77 1.05 -0.41
N VAL A 831 -17.95 1.09 -1.74
CA VAL A 831 -19.23 1.45 -2.37
C VAL A 831 -20.32 0.44 -2.03
N SER A 832 -20.03 -0.86 -2.10
CA SER A 832 -21.06 -1.90 -1.97
C SER A 832 -21.73 -2.06 -0.59
N ARG A 833 -21.32 -1.31 0.45
CA ARG A 833 -21.86 -1.47 1.83
C ARG A 833 -23.23 -0.82 2.05
N GLY A 834 -23.62 0.16 1.24
CA GLY A 834 -24.88 0.91 1.43
C GLY A 834 -26.07 0.23 0.76
N ARG A 835 -27.22 0.17 1.44
CA ARG A 835 -28.50 -0.30 0.88
C ARG A 835 -29.21 0.77 0.05
N GLU A 836 -29.15 2.02 0.50
CA GLU A 836 -29.89 3.12 -0.10
C GLU A 836 -28.99 4.00 -0.96
N ARG A 837 -27.82 4.39 -0.42
CA ARG A 837 -26.87 5.25 -1.12
C ARG A 837 -25.43 5.05 -0.69
N ALA A 838 -24.50 5.40 -1.57
CA ALA A 838 -23.10 5.66 -1.26
C ALA A 838 -22.74 7.07 -1.75
N ARG A 839 -21.96 7.82 -0.95
CA ARG A 839 -21.38 9.12 -1.33
C ARG A 839 -19.88 9.06 -1.21
N ILE A 840 -19.18 9.49 -2.24
CA ILE A 840 -17.72 9.51 -2.35
C ILE A 840 -17.29 10.97 -2.39
N TYR A 841 -16.34 11.35 -1.53
CA TYR A 841 -15.87 12.72 -1.39
C TYR A 841 -14.42 12.79 -1.87
N THR A 842 -14.18 13.48 -2.98
CA THR A 842 -12.87 13.55 -3.63
C THR A 842 -12.59 14.93 -4.19
N ASP A 843 -11.34 15.35 -4.16
CA ASP A 843 -10.81 16.59 -4.73
C ASP A 843 -10.47 16.44 -6.21
N ASP A 844 -10.15 15.22 -6.67
CA ASP A 844 -9.82 14.92 -8.06
C ASP A 844 -10.50 13.63 -8.55
N LYS A 845 -11.57 13.79 -9.33
CA LYS A 845 -12.33 12.66 -9.89
C LYS A 845 -11.54 11.87 -10.93
N GLU A 846 -10.69 12.53 -11.72
CA GLU A 846 -9.96 11.88 -12.81
C GLU A 846 -8.86 10.99 -12.26
N GLN A 847 -8.07 11.50 -11.31
CA GLN A 847 -7.06 10.70 -10.62
C GLN A 847 -7.70 9.61 -9.76
N LEU A 848 -8.81 9.88 -9.09
CA LEU A 848 -9.53 8.83 -8.36
C LEU A 848 -9.95 7.69 -9.30
N LEU A 849 -10.46 8.00 -10.51
CA LEU A 849 -10.82 7.00 -11.50
C LEU A 849 -9.60 6.21 -11.98
N GLU A 850 -8.47 6.87 -12.23
CA GLU A 850 -7.23 6.20 -12.64
C GLU A 850 -6.81 5.15 -11.58
N HIS A 851 -6.73 5.56 -10.32
CA HIS A 851 -6.35 4.70 -9.21
C HIS A 851 -7.40 3.61 -8.91
N ALA A 852 -8.69 3.95 -8.89
CA ALA A 852 -9.75 2.97 -8.68
C ALA A 852 -9.82 1.93 -9.82
N SER A 853 -9.35 2.27 -11.02
CA SER A 853 -9.29 1.36 -12.16
C SER A 853 -8.08 0.40 -12.12
N GLU A 854 -7.11 0.64 -11.22
CA GLU A 854 -5.99 -0.29 -11.04
C GLU A 854 -6.48 -1.62 -10.46
N ILE A 855 -6.25 -2.70 -11.23
CA ILE A 855 -6.63 -4.05 -10.82
C ILE A 855 -5.66 -4.49 -9.71
N GLY A 856 -6.12 -4.44 -8.45
CA GLY A 856 -5.39 -4.92 -7.26
C GLY A 856 -5.27 -6.45 -7.16
N GLU A 857 -5.28 -7.18 -8.28
CA GLU A 857 -5.10 -8.64 -8.27
C GLU A 857 -3.63 -8.99 -8.04
N ARG A 858 -3.38 -9.72 -6.95
CA ARG A 858 -2.03 -10.23 -6.66
C ARG A 858 -1.76 -11.45 -7.53
N GLN A 859 -0.79 -11.35 -8.42
CA GLN A 859 -0.29 -12.48 -9.21
C GLN A 859 0.23 -13.58 -8.27
N SER A 860 -0.16 -14.83 -8.53
CA SER A 860 0.35 -15.99 -7.79
C SER A 860 1.71 -16.44 -8.32
N ALA A 861 2.47 -17.16 -7.51
CA ALA A 861 3.73 -17.77 -7.94
C ALA A 861 3.49 -18.79 -9.06
N LEU A 862 2.40 -19.55 -8.99
CA LEU A 862 1.99 -20.49 -10.05
C LEU A 862 1.70 -19.80 -11.38
N GLU A 863 1.03 -18.64 -11.38
CA GLU A 863 0.75 -17.88 -12.59
C GLU A 863 2.02 -17.29 -13.21
N LEU A 864 2.91 -16.78 -12.36
CA LEU A 864 4.20 -16.25 -12.79
C LEU A 864 5.05 -17.33 -13.48
N VAL A 865 5.17 -18.52 -12.88
CA VAL A 865 5.97 -19.61 -13.43
C VAL A 865 5.25 -20.34 -14.57
N GLY A 866 3.93 -20.51 -14.47
CA GLY A 866 3.10 -21.19 -15.46
C GLY A 866 3.06 -20.50 -16.83
N LYS A 867 3.12 -19.16 -16.87
CA LYS A 867 3.29 -18.40 -18.12
C LYS A 867 4.56 -18.76 -18.90
N ARG A 868 5.61 -19.23 -18.21
CA ARG A 868 6.86 -19.73 -18.82
C ARG A 868 6.67 -21.09 -19.52
N SER A 869 5.70 -21.89 -19.08
CA SER A 869 5.28 -23.14 -19.75
C SER A 869 4.33 -22.85 -20.92
N GLN A 870 3.44 -21.86 -20.76
CA GLN A 870 2.56 -21.43 -21.84
C GLN A 870 3.30 -20.80 -23.03
N THR A 871 4.51 -20.26 -22.87
CA THR A 871 5.30 -19.81 -24.05
C THR A 871 5.71 -20.97 -24.97
N LYS A 872 5.79 -22.22 -24.46
CA LYS A 872 5.95 -23.42 -25.29
C LYS A 872 4.61 -23.97 -25.77
N ASP A 873 3.57 -23.95 -24.93
CA ASP A 873 2.25 -24.47 -25.30
C ASP A 873 1.49 -23.58 -26.29
N ILE A 874 1.59 -22.25 -26.24
CA ILE A 874 0.95 -21.34 -27.21
C ILE A 874 1.52 -21.55 -28.63
N THR A 875 2.81 -21.92 -28.72
CA THR A 875 3.45 -22.28 -29.99
C THR A 875 2.91 -23.62 -30.51
N HIS A 876 2.66 -24.61 -29.63
CA HIS A 876 2.05 -25.88 -30.01
C HIS A 876 0.52 -25.81 -30.22
N GLN A 877 -0.18 -24.87 -29.57
CA GLN A 877 -1.61 -24.66 -29.71
C GLN A 877 -1.92 -23.93 -31.03
N ARG A 878 -1.11 -22.95 -31.44
CA ARG A 878 -1.20 -22.35 -32.79
C ARG A 878 -0.88 -23.34 -33.91
N ILE A 879 0.13 -24.20 -33.72
CA ILE A 879 0.44 -25.27 -34.70
C ILE A 879 -0.71 -26.29 -34.77
N ARG A 880 -1.37 -26.62 -33.67
CA ARG A 880 -2.59 -27.47 -33.68
C ARG A 880 -3.79 -26.78 -34.33
N GLU A 881 -4.01 -25.50 -34.07
CA GLU A 881 -5.10 -24.72 -34.67
C GLU A 881 -4.89 -24.49 -36.19
N ASP A 882 -3.65 -24.36 -36.66
CA ASP A 882 -3.34 -24.24 -38.09
C ASP A 882 -3.42 -25.59 -38.83
N ILE A 883 -3.15 -26.72 -38.16
CA ILE A 883 -3.36 -28.08 -38.70
C ILE A 883 -4.86 -28.43 -38.76
N ASP A 884 -5.67 -28.04 -37.78
CA ASP A 884 -7.13 -28.25 -37.79
C ASP A 884 -7.87 -27.32 -38.77
N ARG A 885 -7.30 -26.15 -39.10
CA ARG A 885 -7.83 -25.25 -40.15
C ARG A 885 -7.52 -25.71 -41.58
N GLY A 886 -6.44 -26.46 -41.78
CA GLY A 886 -6.05 -27.01 -43.09
C GLY A 886 -6.89 -28.22 -43.55
N SER A 887 -7.52 -28.94 -42.62
CA SER A 887 -8.25 -30.17 -42.90
C SER A 887 -9.76 -29.99 -43.13
N SER A 888 -10.29 -28.77 -42.98
CA SER A 888 -11.73 -28.46 -43.08
C SER A 888 -12.14 -27.62 -44.30
N GLN A 889 -11.25 -27.46 -45.30
CA GLN A 889 -11.56 -26.82 -46.59
C GLN A 889 -11.28 -27.74 -47.80
N ILE A 890 -11.85 -28.94 -47.83
CA ILE A 890 -12.09 -29.64 -49.10
C ILE A 890 -13.51 -30.21 -49.07
N GLY A 891 -14.39 -29.59 -49.87
CA GLY A 891 -15.67 -30.18 -50.26
C GLY A 891 -16.91 -29.46 -49.76
N LYS A 892 -17.35 -28.43 -50.49
CA LYS A 892 -18.74 -28.34 -50.99
C LYS A 892 -18.87 -27.19 -52.00
N SER A 893 -19.32 -27.56 -53.19
CA SER A 893 -19.53 -26.72 -54.36
C SER A 893 -20.68 -25.73 -54.16
N ARG A 894 -20.51 -24.60 -54.84
CA ARG A 894 -21.43 -23.46 -54.94
C ARG A 894 -22.73 -23.88 -55.63
N ASP A 895 -23.85 -23.32 -55.14
CA ASP A 895 -24.86 -22.74 -56.01
C ASP A 895 -25.38 -21.43 -55.38
N LYS A 896 -25.43 -20.40 -56.22
CA LYS A 896 -25.87 -19.03 -55.90
C LYS A 896 -27.28 -18.85 -56.45
N GLU A 897 -28.15 -18.17 -55.69
CA GLU A 897 -28.96 -17.07 -56.22
C GLU A 897 -29.51 -16.17 -55.09
N PRO A 898 -29.80 -14.87 -55.34
CA PRO A 898 -29.95 -13.84 -54.30
C PRO A 898 -31.39 -13.26 -54.19
N SER A 899 -31.80 -12.84 -52.99
CA SER A 899 -32.90 -11.86 -52.80
C SER A 899 -32.74 -11.16 -51.43
N SER A 900 -32.32 -9.89 -51.40
CA SER A 900 -33.13 -8.66 -51.44
C SER A 900 -33.59 -8.18 -50.05
N LEU A 901 -33.11 -6.97 -49.72
CA LEU A 901 -33.47 -6.16 -48.55
C LEU A 901 -34.98 -5.89 -48.44
N GLN A 902 -35.51 -5.94 -47.23
CA GLN A 902 -36.69 -5.15 -46.87
C GLN A 902 -36.68 -4.71 -45.40
N LYS A 903 -37.26 -3.52 -45.21
CA LYS A 903 -37.20 -2.59 -44.09
C LYS A 903 -38.04 -3.01 -42.88
N ASP A 904 -37.67 -2.42 -41.75
CA ASP A 904 -38.48 -2.09 -40.57
C ASP A 904 -39.99 -2.04 -40.81
N ARG A 905 -40.75 -2.54 -39.82
CA ARG A 905 -41.84 -1.80 -39.18
C ARG A 905 -42.42 -2.52 -37.95
N ASP A 906 -42.52 -1.71 -36.90
CA ASP A 906 -43.62 -1.60 -35.94
C ASP A 906 -43.75 -2.59 -34.75
N TYR A 907 -43.87 -1.93 -33.58
CA TYR A 907 -44.90 -2.13 -32.55
C TYR A 907 -44.51 -2.83 -31.22
N GLU A 908 -44.30 -1.99 -30.19
CA GLU A 908 -44.51 -2.24 -28.74
C GLU A 908 -46.00 -2.57 -28.41
N PRO A 909 -46.47 -2.79 -27.16
CA PRO A 909 -45.92 -3.48 -25.96
C PRO A 909 -46.98 -4.39 -25.22
N ARG A 910 -46.57 -4.95 -24.06
CA ARG A 910 -47.35 -5.64 -22.97
C ARG A 910 -47.68 -7.12 -23.24
N ILE A 911 -47.41 -8.06 -22.33
CA ILE A 911 -47.70 -8.15 -20.88
C ILE A 911 -46.46 -8.54 -20.07
#